data_AF-A0A3M1HK40-F1
#
_entry.id   AF-A0A3M1HK40-F1
#
_cell.length_a   1.000
_cell.length_b   1.000
_cell.length_c   1.000
_cell.angle_alpha   90.00
_cell.angle_beta   90.00
_cell.angle_gamma   90.00
#
_symmetry.space_group_name_H-M   'P 1'
#
loop_
_entity.id
_entity.type
_entity.pdbx_description
1 polymer ?
#
loop_
_entity_poly.entity_id
_entity_poly.type
_entity_poly.pdbx_seq_one_letter_code
_entity_poly.pdbx_strand_id
1 'polypeptide(L)'
;MKRLFPILGVIVWISILLPGLSHAGSNSALATLAPRATPVTIDVDLPSTSTHTPPSGTLALRISAPASPADARYPDGAPVVIYVPGGTSAGTLRPPLIGADDVIRIAFLFPGGSDPAVGRSSDGTYDYRGPDSIAALRDVALYAAGLLTDSDGHTIDDVVPVNVLHDNIGFYGSSNGGNISVVTADLFGSDLNGYLKYIIQWESPVSSQMAVVDLGPFNASCPPPQKVRIMSENPWYDPAGYTPFTVTVDYSAIAYDATGPVPVIFLDGTGDGSYTTVPDGTHPGCFTPDLDGDGVLTRSEDVPLGSYGDGTRAYFSAPATKAMQDQGIFGTWPVTIANLAQANTWWGLREAVRHYAGAVARNADLEGMVLASVGDHVQIAADKPHIRQAFDGWDDAGAWVKINPARSYAVAVNPALSGRSDLPDNAANTPPADWSDATSYAYPDGLESDYAIAAVYEMADRAHAAGAPTATSTATATATASPTPSVTPTPTTVPVATETQLTIWLPVILKHAAHGPTLTPTPTPTATPLPLNRPQNPQIGLNFIHFYWEDPPNADYFQPEWIFNDFAELGVQAYRQFIKADMLWDVVEPQDDQWNWSAADAVIPNADFEPIVTLFALQYASATPPWATTPAEFQKTLGPEAQDYLQHVIDRYGDYVKYWEIGNEMDHWRAADPTPAASTQHRRSHNGLPPSYPVDGFSPQEQGVFLAQVADFIRARDPDAVIIMPGMGGLSDYGLNTWLAGVIDGGGSDWFDVINYHFYGPWYSYPYWRGRLAAFIADHGLSGKTVWNTETGSTASPTLTQRTDYPNSTTSQAADVFRRIVQAYGYGDSLVLWHTYIGSPDTPNNAWRLYGIRTDTADAQPSYYSFGLLVDELIPFSNVAKLASSPGGKNVYRFTTEDGATKVVVWGSGTFTVPPGISQMTSVVPNPDGSFSWQTVTPGQTLTLSDVPVLLQ
;
A
#
# COMPACT_ATOMS: atom_id res chain seq x y z
N MET A 1 48.22 23.50 -46.19
CA MET A 1 49.15 22.50 -46.76
C MET A 1 48.45 21.14 -46.82
N LYS A 2 48.90 20.24 -47.70
CA LYS A 2 48.62 18.78 -47.87
C LYS A 2 47.56 18.09 -46.95
N ARG A 3 46.65 17.21 -47.42
CA ARG A 3 46.25 16.74 -48.78
C ARG A 3 44.91 15.96 -48.71
N LEU A 4 44.11 16.06 -49.79
CA LEU A 4 43.04 15.21 -50.39
C LEU A 4 42.31 14.12 -49.55
N PHE A 5 40.96 13.96 -49.58
CA PHE A 5 39.94 13.79 -50.66
C PHE A 5 39.84 12.36 -51.29
N PRO A 6 38.63 11.92 -51.75
CA PRO A 6 38.10 10.53 -51.65
C PRO A 6 37.91 9.86 -53.04
N ILE A 7 37.01 8.86 -53.19
CA ILE A 7 35.96 8.77 -54.26
C ILE A 7 35.13 7.46 -54.26
N LEU A 8 33.93 7.58 -54.86
CA LEU A 8 32.86 6.62 -55.16
C LEU A 8 33.27 5.27 -55.81
N GLY A 9 32.60 4.18 -55.38
CA GLY A 9 31.47 3.58 -56.12
C GLY A 9 31.69 2.57 -57.26
N VAL A 10 30.53 2.03 -57.70
CA VAL A 10 30.22 1.19 -58.89
C VAL A 10 29.88 -0.29 -58.63
N ILE A 11 28.72 -0.66 -59.19
CA ILE A 11 27.99 -1.95 -59.19
C ILE A 11 28.47 -2.84 -60.35
N VAL A 12 28.29 -4.18 -60.29
CA VAL A 12 27.72 -5.07 -61.37
C VAL A 12 28.08 -6.57 -61.18
N TRP A 13 27.08 -7.36 -60.73
CA TRP A 13 26.53 -8.64 -61.24
C TRP A 13 27.32 -9.94 -61.56
N ILE A 14 26.53 -11.04 -61.57
CA ILE A 14 26.71 -12.43 -62.06
C ILE A 14 27.35 -13.39 -61.02
N SER A 15 26.68 -14.33 -60.32
CA SER A 15 25.54 -15.28 -60.55
C SER A 15 25.97 -16.70 -61.01
N ILE A 16 25.60 -17.74 -60.23
CA ILE A 16 25.55 -19.22 -60.46
C ILE A 16 25.51 -19.90 -59.06
N LEU A 17 24.71 -20.92 -58.68
CA LEU A 17 23.50 -21.56 -59.24
C LEU A 17 22.67 -22.25 -58.10
N LEU A 18 21.35 -22.34 -58.32
CA LEU A 18 20.22 -22.99 -57.59
C LEU A 18 20.41 -24.47 -57.14
N PRO A 19 19.46 -25.16 -56.44
CA PRO A 19 18.10 -24.78 -55.95
C PRO A 19 17.90 -25.01 -54.42
N GLY A 20 16.77 -24.76 -53.74
CA GLY A 20 15.45 -24.26 -54.15
C GLY A 20 14.31 -25.19 -53.71
N LEU A 21 13.64 -24.88 -52.59
CA LEU A 21 12.28 -25.35 -52.26
C LEU A 21 11.64 -24.42 -51.22
N SER A 22 10.56 -23.76 -51.60
CA SER A 22 9.80 -22.82 -50.78
C SER A 22 8.66 -23.50 -50.04
N HIS A 23 8.43 -23.14 -48.78
CA HIS A 23 7.09 -23.09 -48.18
C HIS A 23 6.94 -21.74 -47.48
N ALA A 24 5.85 -21.03 -47.77
CA ALA A 24 5.55 -19.74 -47.16
C ALA A 24 4.75 -19.97 -45.87
N GLY A 25 5.32 -19.56 -44.74
CA GLY A 25 4.59 -19.26 -43.51
C GLY A 25 4.37 -17.76 -43.42
N SER A 26 3.15 -17.33 -43.14
CA SER A 26 2.76 -15.92 -43.16
C SER A 26 3.35 -15.13 -41.99
N ASN A 27 4.05 -14.03 -42.29
CA ASN A 27 4.25 -12.95 -41.33
C ASN A 27 2.88 -12.30 -41.04
N SER A 28 2.25 -12.69 -39.94
CA SER A 28 1.08 -11.99 -39.40
C SER A 28 1.48 -10.57 -39.03
N ALA A 29 0.78 -9.57 -39.57
CA ALA A 29 1.06 -8.17 -39.26
C ALA A 29 0.77 -7.90 -37.77
N LEU A 30 1.67 -7.17 -37.10
CA LEU A 30 1.39 -6.52 -35.84
C LEU A 30 0.26 -5.51 -36.05
N ALA A 31 -0.97 -5.92 -35.72
CA ALA A 31 -2.09 -5.02 -35.66
C ALA A 31 -1.88 -4.05 -34.49
N THR A 32 -1.98 -2.75 -34.75
CA THR A 32 -2.07 -1.74 -33.70
C THR A 32 -3.29 -2.04 -32.84
N LEU A 33 -3.06 -2.47 -31.59
CA LEU A 33 -4.13 -2.75 -30.63
C LEU A 33 -4.99 -1.49 -30.44
N ALA A 34 -6.28 -1.63 -30.70
CA ALA A 34 -7.26 -0.63 -30.30
C ALA A 34 -7.28 -0.54 -28.76
N PRO A 35 -7.65 0.62 -28.16
CA PRO A 35 -7.85 0.70 -26.73
C PRO A 35 -8.93 -0.30 -26.28
N ARG A 36 -8.52 -1.31 -25.51
CA ARG A 36 -9.40 -2.35 -24.94
C ARG A 36 -10.40 -1.73 -23.97
N ALA A 37 -11.57 -2.35 -23.85
CA ALA A 37 -12.57 -1.93 -22.88
C ALA A 37 -12.11 -2.24 -21.44
N THR A 38 -12.57 -1.45 -20.47
CA THR A 38 -12.28 -1.68 -19.04
C THR A 38 -12.87 -3.02 -18.58
N PRO A 39 -12.09 -3.92 -17.94
CA PRO A 39 -12.59 -5.19 -17.41
C PRO A 39 -13.82 -5.04 -16.52
N VAL A 40 -14.75 -5.99 -16.64
CA VAL A 40 -15.89 -6.12 -15.72
C VAL A 40 -15.40 -6.78 -14.44
N THR A 41 -15.84 -6.28 -13.29
CA THR A 41 -15.55 -6.87 -11.97
C THR A 41 -16.84 -7.37 -11.34
N ILE A 42 -16.85 -8.63 -10.91
CA ILE A 42 -17.96 -9.31 -10.23
C ILE A 42 -17.44 -9.85 -8.89
N ASP A 43 -18.20 -9.69 -7.82
CA ASP A 43 -17.92 -10.33 -6.53
C ASP A 43 -18.86 -11.52 -6.32
N VAL A 44 -18.33 -12.61 -5.79
CA VAL A 44 -19.02 -13.90 -5.68
C VAL A 44 -18.82 -14.50 -4.29
N ASP A 45 -19.88 -15.08 -3.73
CA ASP A 45 -19.82 -15.91 -2.52
C ASP A 45 -19.92 -17.38 -2.91
N LEU A 46 -18.80 -18.10 -2.89
CA LEU A 46 -18.68 -19.50 -3.29
C LEU A 46 -18.88 -20.43 -2.07
N PRO A 47 -19.96 -21.22 -1.99
CA PRO A 47 -20.13 -22.19 -0.92
C PRO A 47 -18.97 -23.21 -0.90
N SER A 48 -18.32 -23.36 0.25
CA SER A 48 -17.18 -24.29 0.40
C SER A 48 -17.23 -25.01 1.75
N THR A 49 -16.97 -26.32 1.71
CA THR A 49 -16.86 -27.14 2.92
C THR A 49 -15.61 -26.82 3.75
N SER A 50 -14.60 -26.14 3.17
CA SER A 50 -13.38 -25.74 3.88
C SER A 50 -13.62 -24.70 4.99
N THR A 51 -14.79 -24.05 4.99
CA THR A 51 -15.16 -23.06 6.00
C THR A 51 -15.63 -23.71 7.31
N HIS A 52 -16.06 -24.98 7.28
CA HIS A 52 -16.71 -25.72 8.38
C HIS A 52 -17.96 -25.05 8.99
N THR A 53 -18.49 -23.98 8.39
CA THR A 53 -19.70 -23.27 8.84
C THR A 53 -20.96 -23.95 8.27
N PRO A 54 -21.95 -24.37 9.09
CA PRO A 54 -23.22 -24.91 8.59
C PRO A 54 -24.19 -23.82 8.12
N PRO A 55 -25.05 -24.06 7.10
CA PRO A 55 -25.18 -25.30 6.34
C PRO A 55 -24.05 -25.53 5.31
N SER A 56 -23.46 -24.45 4.81
CA SER A 56 -22.18 -24.40 4.07
C SER A 56 -21.74 -22.93 4.02
N GLY A 57 -20.66 -22.57 4.70
CA GLY A 57 -20.11 -21.21 4.65
C GLY A 57 -19.48 -20.90 3.30
N THR A 58 -19.22 -19.61 3.05
CA THR A 58 -18.76 -19.13 1.75
C THR A 58 -17.30 -18.67 1.76
N LEU A 59 -16.65 -18.81 0.60
CA LEU A 59 -15.43 -18.09 0.26
C LEU A 59 -15.83 -16.84 -0.51
N ALA A 60 -15.29 -15.69 -0.12
CA ALA A 60 -15.44 -14.46 -0.88
C ALA A 60 -14.42 -14.43 -2.03
N LEU A 61 -14.93 -14.28 -3.25
CA LEU A 61 -14.18 -14.19 -4.51
C LEU A 61 -14.44 -12.83 -5.17
N ARG A 62 -13.46 -12.37 -5.95
CA ARG A 62 -13.60 -11.31 -6.94
C ARG A 62 -13.06 -11.79 -8.29
N ILE A 63 -13.87 -11.63 -9.32
CA ILE A 63 -13.59 -12.01 -10.70
C ILE A 63 -13.44 -10.72 -11.51
N SER A 64 -12.31 -10.54 -12.19
CA SER A 64 -12.09 -9.46 -13.16
C SER A 64 -11.94 -10.06 -14.56
N ALA A 65 -12.97 -9.92 -15.39
CA ALA A 65 -13.09 -10.53 -16.72
C ALA A 65 -13.03 -9.50 -17.86
N PRO A 66 -12.63 -9.88 -19.09
CA PRO A 66 -12.73 -9.01 -20.27
C PRO A 66 -14.17 -8.55 -20.48
N ALA A 67 -14.38 -7.32 -20.95
CA ALA A 67 -15.73 -6.74 -21.02
C ALA A 67 -16.62 -7.32 -22.13
N SER A 68 -16.02 -7.91 -23.15
CA SER A 68 -16.73 -8.54 -24.27
C SER A 68 -15.89 -9.66 -24.91
N PRO A 69 -16.49 -10.56 -25.70
CA PRO A 69 -15.74 -11.60 -26.43
C PRO A 69 -14.70 -11.05 -27.42
N ALA A 70 -14.77 -9.76 -27.80
CA ALA A 70 -13.78 -9.11 -28.63
C ALA A 70 -12.56 -8.58 -27.84
N ASP A 71 -12.68 -8.44 -26.52
CA ASP A 71 -11.60 -8.07 -25.61
C ASP A 71 -10.89 -9.31 -25.01
N ALA A 72 -11.48 -10.50 -25.15
CA ALA A 72 -10.90 -11.77 -24.72
C ALA A 72 -9.61 -12.12 -25.49
N ARG A 73 -8.71 -12.85 -24.84
CA ARG A 73 -7.40 -13.20 -25.39
C ARG A 73 -7.49 -14.01 -26.68
N TYR A 74 -8.49 -14.89 -26.79
CA TYR A 74 -8.72 -15.73 -27.97
C TYR A 74 -10.15 -15.56 -28.52
N PRO A 75 -10.37 -15.78 -29.83
CA PRO A 75 -11.70 -15.65 -30.44
C PRO A 75 -12.76 -16.65 -29.91
N ASP A 76 -12.31 -17.74 -29.30
CA ASP A 76 -13.11 -18.82 -28.70
C ASP A 76 -13.29 -18.68 -27.18
N GLY A 77 -12.57 -17.77 -26.51
CA GLY A 77 -12.79 -17.49 -25.09
C GLY A 77 -11.62 -16.82 -24.38
N ALA A 78 -11.79 -16.62 -23.07
CA ALA A 78 -10.74 -16.13 -22.17
C ALA A 78 -10.23 -17.27 -21.26
N PRO A 79 -8.90 -17.42 -21.10
CA PRO A 79 -8.33 -18.33 -20.10
C PRO A 79 -8.53 -17.76 -18.70
N VAL A 80 -8.41 -18.61 -17.67
CA VAL A 80 -8.58 -18.20 -16.27
C VAL A 80 -7.26 -18.28 -15.51
N VAL A 81 -6.89 -17.20 -14.83
CA VAL A 81 -5.80 -17.20 -13.85
C VAL A 81 -6.35 -16.92 -12.45
N ILE A 82 -6.11 -17.85 -11.53
CA ILE A 82 -6.42 -17.68 -10.11
C ILE A 82 -5.15 -17.17 -9.43
N TYR A 83 -5.24 -15.98 -8.85
CA TYR A 83 -4.16 -15.38 -8.07
C TYR A 83 -4.17 -15.96 -6.66
N VAL A 84 -3.09 -16.66 -6.31
CA VAL A 84 -2.91 -17.29 -5.00
C VAL A 84 -2.00 -16.39 -4.17
N PRO A 85 -2.54 -15.71 -3.13
CA PRO A 85 -1.85 -14.64 -2.42
C PRO A 85 -0.65 -15.18 -1.63
N GLY A 86 0.37 -14.33 -1.45
CA GLY A 86 1.64 -14.67 -0.80
C GLY A 86 1.75 -14.34 0.70
N GLY A 87 2.95 -14.55 1.26
CA GLY A 87 3.27 -14.31 2.67
C GLY A 87 2.37 -15.06 3.66
N THR A 88 2.15 -14.46 4.83
CA THR A 88 1.27 -14.98 5.89
C THR A 88 -0.20 -14.56 5.76
N SER A 89 -0.58 -13.78 4.74
CA SER A 89 -1.94 -13.25 4.59
C SER A 89 -2.97 -14.33 4.24
N ALA A 90 -4.19 -14.18 4.76
CA ALA A 90 -5.37 -14.94 4.36
C ALA A 90 -5.95 -14.52 2.99
N GLY A 91 -5.45 -13.43 2.40
CA GLY A 91 -5.70 -13.05 1.00
C GLY A 91 -6.02 -11.57 0.79
N THR A 92 -6.60 -11.26 -0.37
CA THR A 92 -7.13 -9.94 -0.73
C THR A 92 -8.08 -10.08 -1.93
N LEU A 93 -9.05 -9.18 -2.04
CA LEU A 93 -9.94 -9.00 -3.18
C LEU A 93 -9.58 -7.75 -4.00
N ARG A 94 -8.33 -7.30 -3.94
CA ARG A 94 -7.80 -6.32 -4.90
C ARG A 94 -7.57 -7.01 -6.25
N PRO A 95 -7.89 -6.36 -7.39
CA PRO A 95 -7.63 -6.94 -8.71
C PRO A 95 -6.15 -7.32 -8.86
N PRO A 96 -5.83 -8.61 -9.07
CA PRO A 96 -4.47 -9.06 -9.28
C PRO A 96 -4.07 -8.78 -10.73
N LEU A 97 -2.77 -8.75 -11.03
CA LEU A 97 -2.25 -8.76 -12.42
C LEU A 97 -2.92 -7.67 -13.31
N ILE A 98 -2.96 -6.43 -12.81
CA ILE A 98 -3.55 -5.29 -13.52
C ILE A 98 -2.82 -5.09 -14.85
N GLY A 99 -3.56 -5.03 -15.96
CA GLY A 99 -2.99 -5.02 -17.33
C GLY A 99 -3.10 -6.36 -18.08
N ALA A 100 -3.26 -7.49 -17.37
CA ALA A 100 -3.70 -8.77 -17.95
C ALA A 100 -5.23 -8.75 -18.20
N ASP A 101 -5.69 -7.80 -19.00
CA ASP A 101 -7.11 -7.44 -19.11
C ASP A 101 -7.89 -8.27 -20.15
N ASP A 102 -7.20 -9.14 -20.91
CA ASP A 102 -7.79 -10.08 -21.87
C ASP A 102 -7.98 -11.51 -21.33
N VAL A 103 -7.63 -11.75 -20.07
CA VAL A 103 -7.85 -13.01 -19.35
C VAL A 103 -8.82 -12.82 -18.17
N ILE A 104 -9.49 -13.88 -17.75
CA ILE A 104 -10.31 -13.87 -16.53
C ILE A 104 -9.37 -14.03 -15.34
N ARG A 105 -9.44 -13.11 -14.38
CA ARG A 105 -8.60 -13.11 -13.17
C ARG A 105 -9.47 -13.32 -11.95
N ILE A 106 -9.12 -14.28 -11.09
CA ILE A 106 -9.83 -14.53 -9.84
C ILE A 106 -8.89 -14.22 -8.67
N ALA A 107 -9.33 -13.35 -7.78
CA ALA A 107 -8.78 -13.18 -6.44
C ALA A 107 -9.79 -13.69 -5.41
N PHE A 108 -9.30 -14.16 -4.26
CA PHE A 108 -10.14 -14.75 -3.23
C PHE A 108 -9.53 -14.60 -1.83
N LEU A 109 -10.36 -14.85 -0.83
CA LEU A 109 -9.97 -14.95 0.57
C LEU A 109 -10.03 -16.41 1.02
N PHE A 110 -8.95 -16.91 1.63
CA PHE A 110 -8.95 -18.19 2.34
C PHE A 110 -9.97 -18.17 3.50
N PRO A 111 -10.39 -19.33 4.04
CA PRO A 111 -11.31 -19.40 5.18
C PRO A 111 -10.89 -18.47 6.32
N GLY A 112 -11.84 -17.76 6.92
CA GLY A 112 -11.60 -16.75 7.96
C GLY A 112 -10.81 -15.50 7.52
N GLY A 113 -10.49 -15.37 6.23
CA GLY A 113 -9.86 -14.18 5.65
C GLY A 113 -10.86 -13.05 5.42
N SER A 114 -10.42 -11.81 5.57
CA SER A 114 -11.21 -10.59 5.30
C SER A 114 -10.41 -9.60 4.47
N ASP A 115 -11.06 -8.88 3.56
CA ASP A 115 -10.51 -7.68 2.91
C ASP A 115 -11.28 -6.43 3.35
N PRO A 116 -10.79 -5.68 4.36
CA PRO A 116 -11.43 -4.46 4.86
C PRO A 116 -11.47 -3.31 3.85
N ALA A 117 -10.79 -3.41 2.69
CA ALA A 117 -10.91 -2.44 1.61
C ALA A 117 -12.06 -2.75 0.65
N VAL A 118 -12.59 -3.98 0.68
CA VAL A 118 -13.72 -4.44 -0.12
C VAL A 118 -14.96 -4.71 0.74
N GLY A 119 -14.82 -4.79 2.06
CA GLY A 119 -15.92 -5.02 2.99
C GLY A 119 -16.45 -6.46 2.96
N ARG A 120 -15.64 -7.41 2.50
CA ARG A 120 -16.00 -8.83 2.34
C ARG A 120 -15.05 -9.74 3.12
N SER A 121 -15.56 -10.90 3.51
CA SER A 121 -14.84 -11.94 4.24
C SER A 121 -15.31 -13.32 3.82
N SER A 122 -14.41 -14.30 3.89
CA SER A 122 -14.75 -15.71 3.85
C SER A 122 -15.10 -16.22 5.24
N ASP A 123 -16.06 -17.14 5.32
CA ASP A 123 -16.40 -17.87 6.54
C ASP A 123 -15.24 -18.77 7.01
N GLY A 124 -15.34 -19.25 8.26
CA GLY A 124 -14.42 -20.25 8.82
C GLY A 124 -13.25 -19.66 9.59
N THR A 125 -12.08 -20.29 9.49
CA THR A 125 -10.87 -19.86 10.23
C THR A 125 -9.64 -20.10 9.38
N TYR A 126 -8.72 -19.13 9.37
CA TYR A 126 -7.52 -19.24 8.56
C TYR A 126 -6.51 -20.19 9.21
N ASP A 127 -6.31 -21.35 8.60
CA ASP A 127 -5.41 -22.39 9.06
C ASP A 127 -3.95 -22.23 8.55
N TYR A 128 -3.60 -21.00 8.13
CA TYR A 128 -2.28 -20.62 7.64
C TYR A 128 -1.77 -21.55 6.52
N ARG A 129 -2.52 -21.66 5.42
CA ARG A 129 -2.20 -22.54 4.27
C ARG A 129 -2.22 -24.03 4.61
N GLY A 130 -3.10 -24.43 5.53
CA GLY A 130 -3.29 -25.83 5.90
C GLY A 130 -4.35 -26.54 5.03
N PRO A 131 -4.86 -27.70 5.49
CA PRO A 131 -5.86 -28.49 4.78
C PRO A 131 -7.08 -27.70 4.28
N ASP A 132 -7.57 -26.74 5.06
CA ASP A 132 -8.77 -25.97 4.74
C ASP A 132 -8.45 -24.89 3.68
N SER A 133 -7.30 -24.22 3.80
CA SER A 133 -6.82 -23.32 2.73
C SER A 133 -6.55 -24.06 1.41
N ILE A 134 -6.02 -25.29 1.46
CA ILE A 134 -5.77 -26.12 0.26
C ILE A 134 -7.10 -26.55 -0.36
N ALA A 135 -8.08 -26.98 0.45
CA ALA A 135 -9.42 -27.31 -0.02
C ALA A 135 -10.18 -26.09 -0.58
N ALA A 136 -9.95 -24.90 -0.02
CA ALA A 136 -10.50 -23.65 -0.56
C ALA A 136 -9.95 -23.32 -1.95
N LEU A 137 -8.63 -23.47 -2.18
CA LEU A 137 -8.05 -23.24 -3.50
C LEU A 137 -8.55 -24.28 -4.54
N ARG A 138 -8.76 -25.53 -4.14
CA ARG A 138 -9.47 -26.53 -4.97
C ARG A 138 -10.86 -26.02 -5.35
N ASP A 139 -11.67 -25.56 -4.38
CA ASP A 139 -13.04 -25.13 -4.67
C ASP A 139 -13.09 -23.91 -5.60
N VAL A 140 -12.18 -22.93 -5.43
CA VAL A 140 -12.03 -21.80 -6.37
C VAL A 140 -11.69 -22.29 -7.79
N ALA A 141 -10.82 -23.30 -7.91
CA ALA A 141 -10.46 -23.89 -9.20
C ALA A 141 -11.62 -24.69 -9.83
N LEU A 142 -12.41 -25.42 -9.03
CA LEU A 142 -13.60 -26.13 -9.51
C LEU A 142 -14.73 -25.16 -9.92
N TYR A 143 -14.86 -24.01 -9.27
CA TYR A 143 -15.75 -22.94 -9.71
C TYR A 143 -15.31 -22.34 -11.05
N ALA A 144 -14.01 -22.07 -11.22
CA ALA A 144 -13.44 -21.63 -12.49
C ALA A 144 -13.60 -22.68 -13.62
N ALA A 145 -13.62 -23.97 -13.27
CA ALA A 145 -13.91 -25.07 -14.19
C ALA A 145 -15.41 -25.26 -14.51
N GLY A 146 -16.30 -24.40 -13.99
CA GLY A 146 -17.76 -24.51 -14.19
C GLY A 146 -18.40 -25.69 -13.43
N LEU A 147 -17.69 -26.32 -12.48
CA LEU A 147 -18.13 -27.51 -11.76
C LEU A 147 -18.80 -27.21 -10.41
N LEU A 148 -18.58 -26.02 -9.86
CA LEU A 148 -19.29 -25.49 -8.69
C LEU A 148 -20.13 -24.28 -9.08
N THR A 149 -21.15 -24.01 -8.28
CA THR A 149 -21.96 -22.79 -8.36
C THR A 149 -21.69 -21.89 -7.16
N ASP A 150 -21.98 -20.61 -7.30
CA ASP A 150 -22.04 -19.67 -6.19
C ASP A 150 -23.28 -19.89 -5.30
N SER A 151 -23.47 -19.00 -4.32
CA SER A 151 -24.58 -19.03 -3.37
C SER A 151 -25.96 -18.76 -3.99
N ASP A 152 -26.01 -18.15 -5.17
CA ASP A 152 -27.24 -17.91 -5.94
C ASP A 152 -27.53 -19.05 -6.95
N GLY A 153 -26.60 -19.98 -7.12
CA GLY A 153 -26.70 -21.14 -8.01
C GLY A 153 -26.13 -20.91 -9.41
N HIS A 154 -25.33 -19.86 -9.61
CA HIS A 154 -24.68 -19.51 -10.88
C HIS A 154 -23.30 -20.16 -11.01
N THR A 155 -22.97 -20.65 -12.19
CA THR A 155 -21.59 -21.02 -12.57
C THR A 155 -20.78 -19.78 -12.96
N ILE A 156 -19.47 -19.94 -13.22
CA ILE A 156 -18.66 -18.82 -13.71
C ILE A 156 -19.17 -18.26 -15.06
N ASP A 157 -19.70 -19.11 -15.94
CA ASP A 157 -20.25 -18.74 -17.26
C ASP A 157 -21.52 -17.89 -17.17
N ASP A 158 -22.28 -18.05 -16.09
CA ASP A 158 -23.51 -17.27 -15.84
C ASP A 158 -23.19 -15.82 -15.40
N VAL A 159 -21.97 -15.57 -14.89
CA VAL A 159 -21.58 -14.28 -14.30
C VAL A 159 -20.57 -13.46 -15.12
N VAL A 160 -19.76 -14.07 -16.00
CA VAL A 160 -18.81 -13.35 -16.86
C VAL A 160 -19.38 -13.10 -18.28
N PRO A 161 -19.05 -11.98 -18.96
CA PRO A 161 -19.63 -11.64 -20.26
C PRO A 161 -18.90 -12.30 -21.47
N VAL A 162 -18.06 -13.31 -21.23
CA VAL A 162 -17.20 -13.97 -22.24
C VAL A 162 -17.22 -15.48 -22.06
N ASN A 163 -16.96 -16.24 -23.12
CA ASN A 163 -16.81 -17.70 -23.01
C ASN A 163 -15.57 -18.03 -22.16
N VAL A 164 -15.72 -18.92 -21.19
CA VAL A 164 -14.64 -19.36 -20.30
C VAL A 164 -13.92 -20.55 -20.92
N LEU A 165 -12.59 -20.51 -20.96
CA LEU A 165 -11.77 -21.67 -21.35
C LEU A 165 -11.44 -22.50 -20.10
N HIS A 166 -12.38 -23.34 -19.67
CA HIS A 166 -12.24 -24.17 -18.46
C HIS A 166 -11.08 -25.17 -18.54
N ASP A 167 -10.62 -25.53 -19.73
CA ASP A 167 -9.44 -26.36 -19.97
C ASP A 167 -8.14 -25.55 -20.09
N ASN A 168 -8.19 -24.25 -19.75
CA ASN A 168 -7.06 -23.33 -19.72
C ASN A 168 -7.09 -22.50 -18.41
N ILE A 169 -7.02 -23.20 -17.28
CA ILE A 169 -6.93 -22.61 -15.93
C ILE A 169 -5.48 -22.68 -15.44
N GLY A 170 -4.99 -21.59 -14.86
CA GLY A 170 -3.68 -21.54 -14.21
C GLY A 170 -3.70 -20.92 -12.83
N PHE A 171 -2.73 -21.32 -12.00
CA PHE A 171 -2.46 -20.69 -10.71
C PHE A 171 -1.28 -19.72 -10.83
N TYR A 172 -1.47 -18.45 -10.46
CA TYR A 172 -0.37 -17.52 -10.22
C TYR A 172 -0.09 -17.47 -8.71
N GLY A 173 0.94 -18.18 -8.27
CA GLY A 173 1.36 -18.23 -6.88
C GLY A 173 2.43 -17.21 -6.56
N SER A 174 2.07 -16.16 -5.82
CA SER A 174 3.04 -15.20 -5.28
C SER A 174 3.68 -15.74 -4.01
N SER A 175 5.01 -15.84 -3.93
CA SER A 175 5.72 -16.26 -2.72
C SER A 175 5.19 -17.62 -2.20
N ASN A 176 4.84 -17.72 -0.92
CA ASN A 176 4.21 -18.89 -0.29
C ASN A 176 2.85 -19.30 -0.94
N GLY A 177 2.27 -18.46 -1.78
CA GLY A 177 1.15 -18.81 -2.66
C GLY A 177 1.52 -19.84 -3.74
N GLY A 178 2.77 -19.84 -4.22
CA GLY A 178 3.27 -20.88 -5.12
C GLY A 178 3.33 -22.26 -4.44
N ASN A 179 3.67 -22.29 -3.15
CA ASN A 179 3.74 -23.55 -2.41
C ASN A 179 2.37 -24.23 -2.31
N ILE A 180 1.36 -23.50 -1.83
CA ILE A 180 0.01 -24.04 -1.70
C ILE A 180 -0.61 -24.40 -3.07
N SER A 181 -0.22 -23.71 -4.15
CA SER A 181 -0.62 -24.07 -5.52
C SER A 181 -0.14 -25.48 -5.90
N VAL A 182 1.14 -25.80 -5.69
CA VAL A 182 1.71 -27.13 -5.98
C VAL A 182 1.12 -28.20 -5.05
N VAL A 183 0.95 -27.90 -3.76
CA VAL A 183 0.31 -28.82 -2.79
C VAL A 183 -1.14 -29.11 -3.17
N THR A 184 -1.90 -28.12 -3.63
CA THR A 184 -3.30 -28.30 -4.08
C THR A 184 -3.36 -29.16 -5.35
N ALA A 185 -2.46 -28.93 -6.31
CA ALA A 185 -2.35 -29.76 -7.50
C ALA A 185 -1.93 -31.20 -7.16
N ASP A 186 -1.10 -31.44 -6.15
CA ASP A 186 -0.82 -32.79 -5.66
C ASP A 186 -2.06 -33.42 -4.99
N LEU A 187 -2.57 -32.82 -3.92
CA LEU A 187 -3.60 -33.45 -3.08
C LEU A 187 -4.97 -33.56 -3.76
N PHE A 188 -5.32 -32.62 -4.64
CA PHE A 188 -6.59 -32.57 -5.35
C PHE A 188 -6.44 -32.67 -6.87
N GLY A 189 -5.27 -33.07 -7.38
CA GLY A 189 -5.01 -33.16 -8.81
C GLY A 189 -6.01 -34.01 -9.59
N SER A 190 -6.52 -35.09 -9.00
CA SER A 190 -7.56 -35.92 -9.64
C SER A 190 -8.90 -35.19 -9.84
N ASP A 191 -9.20 -34.15 -9.06
CA ASP A 191 -10.37 -33.30 -9.23
C ASP A 191 -10.12 -32.17 -10.25
N LEU A 192 -8.86 -31.73 -10.38
CA LEU A 192 -8.43 -30.62 -11.24
C LEU A 192 -7.90 -31.05 -12.63
N ASN A 193 -7.63 -32.34 -12.80
CA ASN A 193 -7.05 -32.93 -14.01
C ASN A 193 -7.92 -32.68 -15.25
N GLY A 194 -7.33 -32.05 -16.26
CA GLY A 194 -8.00 -31.63 -17.48
C GLY A 194 -8.34 -30.13 -17.50
N TYR A 195 -8.46 -29.50 -16.33
CA TYR A 195 -8.80 -28.08 -16.16
C TYR A 195 -7.57 -27.23 -15.81
N LEU A 196 -6.83 -27.61 -14.76
CA LEU A 196 -5.59 -26.96 -14.37
C LEU A 196 -4.47 -27.34 -15.34
N LYS A 197 -3.90 -26.35 -16.02
CA LYS A 197 -2.84 -26.52 -17.03
C LYS A 197 -1.48 -25.99 -16.61
N TYR A 198 -1.43 -24.98 -15.74
CA TYR A 198 -0.14 -24.42 -15.34
C TYR A 198 -0.10 -23.82 -13.93
N ILE A 199 1.09 -23.82 -13.35
CA ILE A 199 1.41 -23.07 -12.13
C ILE A 199 2.58 -22.14 -12.41
N ILE A 200 2.37 -20.83 -12.20
CA ILE A 200 3.42 -19.82 -12.18
C ILE A 200 3.81 -19.59 -10.72
N GLN A 201 5.06 -19.87 -10.38
CA GLN A 201 5.65 -19.65 -9.06
C GLN A 201 6.52 -18.40 -9.11
N TRP A 202 6.07 -17.30 -8.50
CA TRP A 202 6.86 -16.09 -8.36
C TRP A 202 7.65 -16.16 -7.06
N GLU A 203 8.97 -16.36 -7.18
CA GLU A 203 9.95 -16.38 -6.09
C GLU A 203 9.41 -17.13 -4.86
N SER A 204 9.00 -18.39 -5.08
CA SER A 204 8.32 -19.17 -4.06
C SER A 204 9.32 -19.84 -3.13
N PRO A 205 9.21 -19.70 -1.79
CA PRO A 205 10.09 -20.38 -0.85
C PRO A 205 9.72 -21.87 -0.72
N VAL A 206 10.10 -22.67 -1.71
CA VAL A 206 9.56 -24.03 -1.92
C VAL A 206 9.87 -25.06 -0.83
N SER A 207 10.80 -24.77 0.08
CA SER A 207 11.17 -25.61 1.23
C SER A 207 11.17 -24.79 2.53
N SER A 208 11.06 -25.45 3.68
CA SER A 208 10.84 -24.80 4.98
C SER A 208 12.00 -23.89 5.37
N GLN A 209 13.24 -24.28 5.06
CA GLN A 209 14.45 -23.46 5.25
C GLN A 209 14.30 -22.11 4.53
N MET A 210 13.82 -22.10 3.29
CA MET A 210 13.58 -20.87 2.52
C MET A 210 12.35 -20.11 3.02
N ALA A 211 11.32 -20.80 3.51
CA ALA A 211 10.11 -20.15 4.02
C ALA A 211 10.36 -19.40 5.33
N VAL A 212 11.19 -19.95 6.22
CA VAL A 212 11.62 -19.28 7.47
C VAL A 212 12.92 -18.47 7.32
N VAL A 213 13.39 -18.26 6.09
CA VAL A 213 14.58 -17.46 5.73
C VAL A 213 15.88 -17.89 6.42
N ASP A 214 16.12 -19.20 6.55
CA ASP A 214 17.33 -19.78 7.14
C ASP A 214 18.63 -19.32 6.43
N LEU A 215 18.57 -18.86 5.18
CA LEU A 215 19.72 -18.34 4.41
C LEU A 215 19.83 -16.81 4.48
N GLY A 216 19.00 -16.15 5.29
CA GLY A 216 18.81 -14.70 5.31
C GLY A 216 17.80 -14.23 4.27
N PRO A 217 17.53 -12.92 4.15
CA PRO A 217 18.15 -11.83 4.91
C PRO A 217 17.51 -11.66 6.30
N PHE A 218 18.28 -11.07 7.22
CA PHE A 218 17.95 -11.00 8.64
C PHE A 218 17.29 -9.67 9.01
N ASN A 219 16.76 -9.56 10.23
CA ASN A 219 16.20 -8.30 10.74
C ASN A 219 17.03 -7.79 11.92
N ALA A 220 17.42 -6.53 11.90
CA ALA A 220 18.00 -5.88 13.07
C ALA A 220 16.93 -5.66 14.16
N SER A 221 17.34 -5.77 15.43
CA SER A 221 16.52 -5.42 16.59
C SER A 221 16.49 -3.90 16.74
N CYS A 222 15.54 -3.27 16.06
CA CYS A 222 15.43 -1.81 16.02
C CYS A 222 14.41 -1.25 17.01
N PRO A 223 14.68 -0.08 17.64
CA PRO A 223 13.67 0.73 18.29
C PRO A 223 12.66 1.12 17.21
N PRO A 224 11.38 0.81 17.41
CA PRO A 224 10.42 1.16 16.39
C PRO A 224 10.21 2.69 16.21
N PRO A 225 9.68 3.17 15.06
CA PRO A 225 9.03 2.44 13.97
C PRO A 225 9.98 1.77 12.98
N GLN A 226 11.29 1.89 13.17
CA GLN A 226 12.33 1.46 12.22
C GLN A 226 12.34 -0.05 11.96
N LYS A 227 12.38 -0.45 10.68
CA LYS A 227 12.62 -1.83 10.23
C LYS A 227 13.87 -1.80 9.37
N VAL A 228 14.94 -2.44 9.82
CA VAL A 228 16.19 -2.60 9.06
C VAL A 228 16.34 -4.08 8.73
N ARG A 229 16.46 -4.38 7.44
CA ARG A 229 16.72 -5.72 6.91
C ARG A 229 18.22 -5.79 6.59
N ILE A 230 18.92 -6.73 7.19
CA ILE A 230 20.35 -6.97 6.98
C ILE A 230 20.45 -7.88 5.77
N MET A 231 20.88 -7.33 4.64
CA MET A 231 20.98 -8.02 3.35
C MET A 231 22.31 -8.78 3.25
N SER A 232 22.62 -9.61 4.26
CA SER A 232 23.79 -10.51 4.29
C SER A 232 23.34 -11.97 4.41
N GLU A 233 24.01 -12.85 3.67
CA GLU A 233 23.70 -14.28 3.54
C GLU A 233 24.09 -15.04 4.82
N ASN A 234 23.44 -16.16 5.13
CA ASN A 234 23.84 -16.98 6.28
C ASN A 234 25.26 -17.57 6.07
N PRO A 235 26.30 -17.20 6.86
CA PRO A 235 27.65 -17.73 6.67
C PRO A 235 27.79 -19.22 7.04
N TRP A 236 26.75 -19.82 7.63
CA TRP A 236 26.65 -21.26 7.92
C TRP A 236 26.01 -22.05 6.76
N TYR A 237 25.60 -21.39 5.68
CA TYR A 237 25.10 -22.02 4.46
C TYR A 237 26.25 -22.51 3.56
N ASP A 238 26.14 -23.75 3.06
CA ASP A 238 27.03 -24.30 2.03
C ASP A 238 26.24 -24.54 0.72
N PRO A 239 26.43 -23.73 -0.34
CA PRO A 239 25.79 -23.94 -1.63
C PRO A 239 26.22 -25.22 -2.34
N ALA A 240 27.40 -25.80 -2.00
CA ALA A 240 27.79 -27.11 -2.50
C ALA A 240 26.94 -28.26 -1.91
N GLY A 241 26.29 -28.02 -0.77
CA GLY A 241 25.36 -28.93 -0.11
C GLY A 241 23.90 -28.83 -0.57
N TYR A 242 23.66 -28.35 -1.79
CA TYR A 242 22.35 -28.32 -2.43
C TYR A 242 21.74 -29.71 -2.64
N THR A 243 20.44 -29.85 -2.39
CA THR A 243 19.61 -30.97 -2.86
C THR A 243 18.22 -30.48 -3.31
N PRO A 244 17.46 -31.27 -4.10
CA PRO A 244 16.09 -30.90 -4.51
C PRO A 244 15.08 -30.68 -3.37
N PHE A 245 15.36 -31.13 -2.14
CA PHE A 245 14.43 -31.04 -1.01
C PHE A 245 14.88 -30.13 0.14
N THR A 246 16.19 -30.01 0.33
CA THR A 246 16.84 -29.27 1.43
C THR A 246 18.17 -28.70 0.96
N VAL A 247 18.70 -27.71 1.66
CA VAL A 247 20.07 -27.24 1.47
C VAL A 247 20.87 -27.40 2.77
N THR A 248 22.20 -27.44 2.66
CA THR A 248 23.06 -27.58 3.84
C THR A 248 23.27 -26.24 4.51
N VAL A 249 22.70 -26.11 5.71
CA VAL A 249 23.09 -25.10 6.70
C VAL A 249 23.67 -25.86 7.89
N ASP A 250 24.82 -25.45 8.39
CA ASP A 250 25.45 -26.09 9.54
C ASP A 250 24.80 -25.64 10.87
N TYR A 251 23.78 -26.40 11.30
CA TYR A 251 23.13 -26.19 12.59
C TYR A 251 23.93 -26.76 13.78
N SER A 252 25.22 -27.10 13.65
CA SER A 252 26.04 -27.67 14.75
C SER A 252 26.22 -26.73 15.94
N ALA A 253 26.02 -25.42 15.75
CA ALA A 253 26.05 -24.39 16.78
C ALA A 253 24.64 -23.93 17.23
N ILE A 254 23.56 -24.66 16.93
CA ILE A 254 22.21 -24.22 17.28
C ILE A 254 22.02 -24.08 18.81
N ALA A 255 21.53 -22.93 19.24
CA ALA A 255 21.36 -22.55 20.64
C ALA A 255 19.98 -21.96 20.90
N TYR A 256 19.64 -21.82 22.19
CA TYR A 256 18.39 -21.24 22.65
C TYR A 256 18.63 -20.31 23.85
N ASP A 257 18.43 -19.01 23.64
CA ASP A 257 18.49 -18.01 24.69
C ASP A 257 17.07 -17.69 25.18
N ALA A 258 16.82 -17.98 26.46
CA ALA A 258 15.56 -17.72 27.15
C ALA A 258 15.63 -16.51 28.10
N THR A 259 16.75 -15.79 28.14
CA THR A 259 16.99 -14.70 29.10
C THR A 259 16.40 -13.36 28.65
N GLY A 260 16.23 -13.17 27.34
CA GLY A 260 15.57 -12.02 26.74
C GLY A 260 14.04 -11.99 26.92
N PRO A 261 13.39 -10.83 26.70
CA PRO A 261 11.93 -10.70 26.81
C PRO A 261 11.17 -11.46 25.71
N VAL A 262 11.85 -11.81 24.62
CA VAL A 262 11.41 -12.76 23.60
C VAL A 262 12.52 -13.80 23.46
N PRO A 263 12.25 -15.10 23.73
CA PRO A 263 13.26 -16.14 23.56
C PRO A 263 13.71 -16.28 22.10
N VAL A 264 15.00 -16.52 21.88
CA VAL A 264 15.61 -16.59 20.54
C VAL A 264 16.22 -17.97 20.31
N ILE A 265 16.03 -18.51 19.11
CA ILE A 265 16.79 -19.66 18.59
C ILE A 265 17.71 -19.13 17.51
N PHE A 266 18.98 -19.48 17.60
CA PHE A 266 20.03 -18.93 16.75
C PHE A 266 21.17 -19.94 16.54
N LEU A 267 22.07 -19.66 15.62
CA LEU A 267 23.36 -20.34 15.50
C LEU A 267 24.38 -19.55 16.32
N ASP A 268 24.88 -20.12 17.42
CA ASP A 268 25.80 -19.47 18.36
C ASP A 268 27.24 -19.49 17.84
N GLY A 269 27.59 -18.46 17.05
CA GLY A 269 28.92 -18.31 16.46
C GLY A 269 30.00 -17.86 17.44
N THR A 270 29.60 -17.41 18.63
CA THR A 270 30.53 -17.06 19.72
C THR A 270 30.83 -18.24 20.64
N GLY A 271 29.88 -19.17 20.78
CA GLY A 271 29.93 -20.33 21.67
C GLY A 271 29.65 -20.00 23.14
N ASP A 272 28.96 -18.88 23.42
CA ASP A 272 28.68 -18.41 24.78
C ASP A 272 27.28 -18.76 25.31
N GLY A 273 26.39 -19.25 24.45
CA GLY A 273 25.02 -19.68 24.77
C GLY A 273 23.99 -18.55 24.90
N SER A 274 24.34 -17.30 24.56
CA SER A 274 23.49 -16.11 24.66
C SER A 274 23.37 -15.43 23.30
N TYR A 275 22.19 -14.90 22.95
CA TYR A 275 22.02 -14.23 21.65
C TYR A 275 22.60 -12.82 21.69
N THR A 276 23.81 -12.66 21.16
CA THR A 276 24.59 -11.42 21.26
C THR A 276 24.42 -10.52 20.04
N THR A 277 24.32 -9.21 20.28
CA THR A 277 24.20 -8.20 19.22
C THR A 277 25.01 -6.95 19.55
N VAL A 278 25.50 -6.25 18.53
CA VAL A 278 26.18 -4.95 18.64
C VAL A 278 25.29 -3.82 18.12
N PRO A 279 25.53 -2.55 18.51
CA PRO A 279 24.82 -1.41 17.92
C PRO A 279 25.10 -1.31 16.41
N ASP A 280 24.04 -1.10 15.62
CA ASP A 280 24.16 -0.82 14.18
C ASP A 280 24.77 0.58 13.99
N GLY A 281 25.97 0.63 13.41
CA GLY A 281 26.71 1.88 13.17
C GLY A 281 26.04 2.83 12.17
N THR A 282 25.07 2.36 11.39
CA THR A 282 24.31 3.13 10.39
C THR A 282 22.92 3.53 10.86
N HIS A 283 22.36 2.83 11.86
CA HIS A 283 20.98 2.99 12.30
C HIS A 283 20.87 3.23 13.82
N PRO A 284 20.78 4.50 14.27
CA PRO A 284 20.79 4.87 15.68
C PRO A 284 19.77 4.10 16.55
N GLY A 285 20.30 3.34 17.51
CA GLY A 285 19.52 2.56 18.48
C GLY A 285 19.17 1.15 18.02
N CYS A 286 19.33 0.79 16.74
CA CYS A 286 19.21 -0.59 16.29
C CYS A 286 20.39 -1.44 16.77
N PHE A 287 20.14 -2.74 16.93
CA PHE A 287 21.14 -3.76 17.27
C PHE A 287 21.12 -4.90 16.25
N THR A 288 22.29 -5.39 15.90
CA THR A 288 22.52 -6.37 14.82
C THR A 288 23.41 -7.53 15.32
N PRO A 289 23.20 -8.78 14.86
CA PRO A 289 24.16 -9.88 15.06
C PRO A 289 25.45 -9.70 14.24
N ASP A 290 25.52 -8.65 13.41
CA ASP A 290 26.69 -8.05 12.76
C ASP A 290 27.28 -8.74 11.52
N LEU A 291 26.47 -9.56 10.85
CA LEU A 291 26.78 -10.16 9.54
C LEU A 291 27.28 -9.12 8.52
N ASP A 292 28.61 -9.01 8.52
CA ASP A 292 29.52 -8.06 7.88
C ASP A 292 29.18 -6.55 7.85
N GLY A 293 28.61 -6.05 8.95
CA GLY A 293 28.63 -4.62 9.33
C GLY A 293 29.88 -4.17 10.10
N ASP A 294 30.65 -5.14 10.61
CA ASP A 294 31.99 -5.09 11.24
C ASP A 294 32.19 -4.09 12.40
N GLY A 295 31.27 -4.14 13.37
CA GLY A 295 31.28 -3.37 14.61
C GLY A 295 31.87 -3.97 15.91
N VAL A 296 32.30 -5.22 16.11
CA VAL A 296 32.51 -6.43 15.28
C VAL A 296 32.05 -7.66 16.08
N LEU A 297 31.36 -8.64 15.47
CA LEU A 297 31.26 -10.01 16.02
C LEU A 297 32.05 -11.02 15.13
N THR A 298 32.24 -12.25 15.60
CA THR A 298 32.81 -13.44 14.90
C THR A 298 32.95 -14.60 15.92
N ARG A 299 33.00 -15.89 15.54
CA ARG A 299 33.32 -16.51 14.25
C ARG A 299 32.07 -16.93 13.49
N SER A 300 31.73 -16.14 12.47
CA SER A 300 30.51 -16.26 11.65
C SER A 300 29.17 -16.14 12.41
N GLU A 301 29.24 -15.60 13.64
CA GLU A 301 28.23 -14.72 14.25
C GLU A 301 26.86 -15.34 14.58
N ASP A 302 26.11 -14.63 15.42
CA ASP A 302 24.91 -15.17 16.08
C ASP A 302 23.70 -15.08 15.14
N VAL A 303 23.48 -16.09 14.30
CA VAL A 303 22.45 -16.02 13.24
C VAL A 303 21.07 -16.37 13.81
N PRO A 304 20.11 -15.43 13.95
CA PRO A 304 18.78 -15.73 14.44
C PRO A 304 17.98 -16.53 13.39
N LEU A 305 17.38 -17.64 13.80
CA LEU A 305 16.53 -18.43 12.91
C LEU A 305 15.10 -17.90 12.88
N GLY A 306 14.51 -17.80 11.70
CA GLY A 306 13.10 -17.42 11.53
C GLY A 306 12.14 -18.56 11.90
N SER A 307 10.87 -18.22 12.04
CA SER A 307 9.80 -19.23 12.19
C SER A 307 8.47 -18.74 11.62
N TYR A 308 7.63 -19.69 11.21
CA TYR A 308 6.21 -19.44 10.93
C TYR A 308 5.39 -19.58 12.21
N GLY A 309 4.31 -18.79 12.35
CA GLY A 309 3.40 -18.85 13.50
C GLY A 309 1.98 -19.22 13.11
N ASP A 310 1.33 -20.10 13.90
CA ASP A 310 -0.12 -20.38 13.81
C ASP A 310 -0.96 -19.61 14.86
N GLY A 311 -0.35 -18.59 15.49
CA GLY A 311 -0.91 -17.88 16.65
C GLY A 311 -0.70 -18.59 18.00
N THR A 312 -0.32 -19.89 18.00
CA THR A 312 -0.07 -20.68 19.22
C THR A 312 1.35 -21.25 19.32
N ARG A 313 1.97 -21.55 18.18
CA ARG A 313 3.30 -22.15 18.07
C ARG A 313 4.15 -21.53 16.97
N ALA A 314 5.45 -21.48 17.24
CA ALA A 314 6.50 -21.24 16.26
C ALA A 314 6.93 -22.56 15.58
N TYR A 315 7.01 -22.54 14.25
CA TYR A 315 7.48 -23.61 13.39
C TYR A 315 8.74 -23.15 12.67
N PHE A 316 9.89 -23.62 13.13
CA PHE A 316 11.19 -23.47 12.48
C PHE A 316 11.32 -24.48 11.33
N SER A 317 12.35 -24.37 10.49
CA SER A 317 12.58 -25.35 9.43
C SER A 317 12.70 -26.78 9.97
N ALA A 318 12.34 -27.77 9.17
CA ALA A 318 12.43 -29.17 9.60
C ALA A 318 13.89 -29.59 9.95
N PRO A 319 14.93 -29.17 9.19
CA PRO A 319 16.33 -29.38 9.57
C PRO A 319 16.73 -28.71 10.88
N ALA A 320 16.40 -27.42 11.08
CA ALA A 320 16.70 -26.72 12.33
C ALA A 320 16.02 -27.40 13.53
N THR A 321 14.73 -27.73 13.41
CA THR A 321 13.96 -28.40 14.48
C THR A 321 14.54 -29.77 14.83
N LYS A 322 15.08 -30.49 13.84
CA LYS A 322 15.80 -31.74 14.08
C LYS A 322 17.11 -31.49 14.84
N ALA A 323 17.89 -30.47 14.47
CA ALA A 323 19.12 -30.12 15.17
C ALA A 323 18.87 -29.77 16.65
N MET A 324 17.82 -28.96 16.94
CA MET A 324 17.39 -28.67 18.32
C MET A 324 17.10 -29.93 19.14
N GLN A 325 16.45 -30.93 18.52
CA GLN A 325 16.11 -32.19 19.16
C GLN A 325 17.34 -33.09 19.37
N ASP A 326 18.18 -33.24 18.36
CA ASP A 326 19.37 -34.11 18.41
C ASP A 326 20.40 -33.59 19.43
N GLN A 327 20.54 -32.26 19.55
CA GLN A 327 21.48 -31.62 20.47
C GLN A 327 20.88 -31.39 21.87
N GLY A 328 19.55 -31.48 22.02
CA GLY A 328 18.87 -31.38 23.31
C GLY A 328 18.92 -29.98 23.94
N ILE A 329 18.89 -28.93 23.11
CA ILE A 329 19.08 -27.52 23.56
C ILE A 329 18.02 -27.04 24.57
N PHE A 330 16.89 -27.73 24.64
CA PHE A 330 15.84 -27.49 25.63
C PHE A 330 15.92 -28.50 26.78
N GLY A 331 16.04 -28.01 28.02
CA GLY A 331 15.87 -28.87 29.21
C GLY A 331 14.45 -29.46 29.34
N THR A 332 13.45 -28.80 28.78
CA THR A 332 12.10 -29.33 28.52
C THR A 332 11.54 -28.62 27.30
N TRP A 333 11.02 -29.37 26.32
CA TRP A 333 10.58 -28.80 25.05
C TRP A 333 9.45 -27.76 25.25
N PRO A 334 9.63 -26.49 24.83
CA PRO A 334 8.60 -25.46 25.01
C PRO A 334 7.32 -25.77 24.25
N VAL A 335 6.17 -25.67 24.92
CA VAL A 335 4.85 -25.97 24.30
C VAL A 335 4.45 -25.02 23.16
N THR A 336 5.11 -23.85 23.11
CA THR A 336 5.02 -22.78 22.11
C THR A 336 5.96 -22.97 20.92
N ILE A 337 6.79 -24.01 20.90
CA ILE A 337 7.67 -24.35 19.77
C ILE A 337 7.27 -25.74 19.27
N ALA A 338 7.03 -25.88 17.97
CA ALA A 338 6.70 -27.17 17.38
C ALA A 338 7.88 -28.15 17.52
N ASN A 339 7.63 -29.34 18.08
CA ASN A 339 8.62 -30.42 18.08
C ASN A 339 8.79 -31.01 16.67
N LEU A 340 9.83 -31.83 16.46
CA LEU A 340 10.13 -32.36 15.11
C LEU A 340 8.95 -33.09 14.45
N ALA A 341 8.13 -33.83 15.20
CA ALA A 341 6.94 -34.50 14.65
C ALA A 341 5.87 -33.48 14.21
N GLN A 342 5.67 -32.42 15.00
CA GLN A 342 4.75 -31.32 14.67
C GLN A 342 5.26 -30.49 13.48
N ALA A 343 6.55 -30.14 13.46
CA ALA A 343 7.17 -29.40 12.36
C ALA A 343 7.11 -30.20 11.04
N ASN A 344 7.44 -31.49 11.06
CA ASN A 344 7.31 -32.35 9.88
C ASN A 344 5.86 -32.47 9.38
N THR A 345 4.88 -32.52 10.30
CA THR A 345 3.45 -32.55 9.94
C THR A 345 3.00 -31.22 9.33
N TRP A 346 3.47 -30.09 9.88
CA TRP A 346 3.15 -28.74 9.42
C TRP A 346 3.74 -28.44 8.03
N TRP A 347 5.03 -28.74 7.85
CA TRP A 347 5.77 -28.49 6.62
C TRP A 347 5.46 -29.50 5.51
N GLY A 348 5.05 -30.72 5.86
CA GLY A 348 4.59 -31.75 4.91
C GLY A 348 3.32 -31.41 4.11
N LEU A 349 2.72 -30.22 4.35
CA LEU A 349 1.62 -29.65 3.56
C LEU A 349 1.95 -28.23 3.04
N ARG A 350 3.18 -27.74 3.21
CA ARG A 350 3.60 -26.34 2.94
C ARG A 350 4.93 -26.22 2.20
N GLU A 351 5.67 -27.31 1.99
CA GLU A 351 6.91 -27.38 1.22
C GLU A 351 6.66 -27.95 -0.19
N ALA A 352 6.55 -27.11 -1.22
CA ALA A 352 6.32 -27.54 -2.61
C ALA A 352 7.29 -28.62 -3.11
N VAL A 353 8.55 -28.62 -2.64
CA VAL A 353 9.56 -29.62 -3.02
C VAL A 353 9.12 -31.08 -2.81
N ARG A 354 8.15 -31.35 -1.93
CA ARG A 354 7.62 -32.70 -1.69
C ARG A 354 6.48 -33.11 -2.62
N HIS A 355 5.91 -32.17 -3.36
CA HIS A 355 4.61 -32.32 -4.02
C HIS A 355 4.68 -32.29 -5.55
N TYR A 356 5.76 -31.78 -6.17
CA TYR A 356 5.88 -31.69 -7.64
C TYR A 356 5.58 -33.00 -8.38
N ALA A 357 6.26 -34.09 -8.01
CA ALA A 357 6.08 -35.39 -8.65
C ALA A 357 4.63 -35.91 -8.54
N GLY A 358 3.93 -35.62 -7.44
CA GLY A 358 2.54 -36.02 -7.24
C GLY A 358 1.55 -35.10 -7.96
N ALA A 359 1.83 -33.79 -8.02
CA ALA A 359 1.08 -32.82 -8.80
C ALA A 359 1.09 -33.17 -10.30
N VAL A 360 2.26 -33.42 -10.87
CA VAL A 360 2.40 -33.81 -12.29
C VAL A 360 1.81 -35.21 -12.54
N ALA A 361 1.99 -36.17 -11.63
CA ALA A 361 1.41 -37.52 -11.79
C ALA A 361 -0.12 -37.57 -11.70
N ARG A 362 -0.76 -36.55 -11.11
CA ARG A 362 -2.22 -36.48 -10.93
C ARG A 362 -2.92 -35.48 -11.85
N ASN A 363 -2.19 -34.52 -12.43
CA ASN A 363 -2.68 -33.60 -13.45
C ASN A 363 -1.86 -33.83 -14.72
N ALA A 364 -2.41 -34.59 -15.67
CA ALA A 364 -1.80 -34.74 -16.98
C ALA A 364 -1.66 -33.37 -17.67
N ASP A 365 -0.53 -33.17 -18.34
CA ASP A 365 -0.18 -31.94 -19.06
C ASP A 365 -0.03 -30.69 -18.18
N LEU A 366 0.21 -30.84 -16.86
CA LEU A 366 0.52 -29.73 -15.96
C LEU A 366 1.93 -29.17 -16.20
N GLU A 367 2.02 -27.88 -16.49
CA GLU A 367 3.27 -27.17 -16.76
C GLU A 367 3.66 -26.18 -15.63
N GLY A 368 4.96 -25.97 -15.45
CA GLY A 368 5.51 -25.02 -14.48
C GLY A 368 6.16 -23.79 -15.13
N MET A 369 6.04 -22.63 -14.51
CA MET A 369 6.94 -21.50 -14.78
C MET A 369 7.44 -20.93 -13.46
N VAL A 370 8.75 -20.71 -13.36
CA VAL A 370 9.39 -20.10 -12.20
C VAL A 370 9.79 -18.68 -12.57
N LEU A 371 9.14 -17.68 -11.95
CA LEU A 371 9.54 -16.27 -12.10
C LEU A 371 10.60 -15.93 -11.05
N ALA A 372 11.67 -15.27 -11.51
CA ALA A 372 12.80 -14.84 -10.69
C ALA A 372 13.38 -13.51 -11.16
N SER A 373 13.49 -12.53 -10.26
CA SER A 373 14.28 -11.31 -10.42
C SER A 373 15.73 -11.50 -9.97
N VAL A 374 16.60 -10.54 -10.30
CA VAL A 374 17.97 -10.51 -9.78
C VAL A 374 17.97 -10.29 -8.25
N GLY A 375 17.26 -9.28 -7.76
CA GLY A 375 17.27 -8.82 -6.37
C GLY A 375 16.56 -9.70 -5.33
N ASP A 376 15.62 -10.56 -5.73
CA ASP A 376 14.88 -11.53 -4.89
C ASP A 376 14.10 -10.96 -3.68
N HIS A 377 12.78 -11.14 -3.64
CA HIS A 377 12.03 -10.71 -2.46
C HIS A 377 12.20 -11.66 -1.25
N VAL A 378 12.57 -12.92 -1.47
CA VAL A 378 12.64 -13.95 -0.41
C VAL A 378 14.05 -14.13 0.12
N GLN A 379 15.01 -14.58 -0.72
CA GLN A 379 16.33 -15.06 -0.31
C GLN A 379 17.44 -14.40 -1.12
N ILE A 380 18.49 -13.98 -0.43
CA ILE A 380 19.61 -13.25 -1.04
C ILE A 380 20.82 -14.12 -1.42
N ALA A 381 20.72 -15.43 -1.19
CA ALA A 381 21.74 -16.40 -1.59
C ALA A 381 21.96 -16.34 -3.11
N ALA A 382 23.22 -16.19 -3.53
CA ALA A 382 23.57 -15.90 -4.92
C ALA A 382 23.11 -17.00 -5.89
N ASP A 383 23.13 -18.26 -5.46
CA ASP A 383 22.72 -19.43 -6.25
C ASP A 383 21.20 -19.70 -6.24
N LYS A 384 20.41 -18.83 -5.60
CA LYS A 384 18.93 -18.84 -5.55
C LYS A 384 18.34 -20.26 -5.40
N PRO A 385 18.67 -20.99 -4.33
CA PRO A 385 18.38 -22.43 -4.24
C PRO A 385 16.89 -22.76 -4.29
N HIS A 386 15.99 -21.83 -3.95
CA HIS A 386 14.55 -22.03 -4.08
C HIS A 386 14.05 -21.97 -5.53
N ILE A 387 14.62 -21.11 -6.38
CA ILE A 387 14.34 -21.06 -7.82
C ILE A 387 14.83 -22.36 -8.46
N ARG A 388 16.01 -22.83 -8.05
CA ARG A 388 16.57 -24.11 -8.47
C ARG A 388 15.73 -25.31 -8.00
N GLN A 389 15.35 -25.37 -6.73
CA GLN A 389 14.47 -26.43 -6.19
C GLN A 389 13.10 -26.46 -6.88
N ALA A 390 12.56 -25.30 -7.25
CA ALA A 390 11.32 -25.22 -8.03
C ALA A 390 11.53 -25.77 -9.44
N PHE A 391 12.58 -25.34 -10.13
CA PHE A 391 12.91 -25.80 -11.49
C PHE A 391 13.19 -27.31 -11.53
N ASP A 392 14.15 -27.78 -10.72
CA ASP A 392 14.54 -29.20 -10.62
C ASP A 392 13.32 -30.05 -10.25
N GLY A 393 12.44 -29.57 -9.34
CA GLY A 393 11.22 -30.26 -8.94
C GLY A 393 10.22 -30.50 -10.07
N TRP A 394 10.04 -29.53 -10.98
CA TRP A 394 9.21 -29.71 -12.17
C TRP A 394 9.90 -30.58 -13.25
N ASP A 395 11.19 -30.37 -13.49
CA ASP A 395 11.96 -31.06 -14.53
C ASP A 395 12.14 -32.55 -14.22
N ASP A 396 12.52 -32.90 -12.98
CA ASP A 396 12.62 -34.28 -12.49
C ASP A 396 11.25 -34.99 -12.47
N ALA A 397 10.15 -34.25 -12.31
CA ALA A 397 8.79 -34.77 -12.45
C ALA A 397 8.36 -35.00 -13.91
N GLY A 398 9.16 -34.55 -14.88
CA GLY A 398 8.92 -34.71 -16.32
C GLY A 398 7.93 -33.69 -16.91
N ALA A 399 7.65 -32.59 -16.19
CA ALA A 399 6.82 -31.51 -16.69
C ALA A 399 7.59 -30.57 -17.62
N TRP A 400 6.89 -29.81 -18.45
CA TRP A 400 7.48 -28.62 -19.05
C TRP A 400 7.75 -27.58 -17.96
N VAL A 401 8.96 -27.04 -17.90
CA VAL A 401 9.29 -25.94 -16.99
C VAL A 401 10.20 -24.92 -17.64
N LYS A 402 10.03 -23.65 -17.26
CA LYS A 402 10.87 -22.55 -17.73
C LYS A 402 11.09 -21.53 -16.62
N ILE A 403 12.31 -20.99 -16.55
CA ILE A 403 12.59 -19.81 -15.72
C ILE A 403 12.29 -18.57 -16.57
N ASN A 404 11.35 -17.75 -16.11
CA ASN A 404 10.87 -16.53 -16.77
C ASN A 404 10.19 -16.74 -18.15
N PRO A 405 9.22 -15.87 -18.53
CA PRO A 405 8.67 -15.83 -19.88
C PRO A 405 9.73 -15.44 -20.91
N ALA A 406 9.43 -15.74 -22.18
CA ALA A 406 10.27 -15.35 -23.30
C ALA A 406 10.31 -13.83 -23.41
N ARG A 407 11.45 -13.31 -23.87
CA ARG A 407 11.63 -11.87 -24.09
C ARG A 407 10.55 -11.29 -25.01
N SER A 408 10.06 -12.07 -25.98
CA SER A 408 8.96 -11.67 -26.87
C SER A 408 7.66 -11.33 -26.11
N TYR A 409 7.32 -12.06 -25.05
CA TYR A 409 6.14 -11.77 -24.22
C TYR A 409 6.35 -10.52 -23.36
N ALA A 410 7.51 -10.38 -22.72
CA ALA A 410 7.84 -9.16 -21.96
C ALA A 410 7.79 -7.90 -22.85
N VAL A 411 8.33 -7.97 -24.07
CA VAL A 411 8.28 -6.87 -25.06
C VAL A 411 6.86 -6.65 -25.62
N ALA A 412 6.01 -7.68 -25.69
CA ALA A 412 4.62 -7.53 -26.10
C ALA A 412 3.77 -6.84 -25.02
N VAL A 413 4.05 -7.10 -23.74
CA VAL A 413 3.44 -6.39 -22.59
C VAL A 413 3.93 -4.94 -22.54
N ASN A 414 5.25 -4.74 -22.61
CA ASN A 414 5.88 -3.43 -22.54
C ASN A 414 6.86 -3.20 -23.72
N PRO A 415 6.41 -2.56 -24.82
CA PRO A 415 7.24 -2.32 -26.01
C PRO A 415 8.51 -1.51 -25.77
N ALA A 416 8.61 -0.73 -24.68
CA ALA A 416 9.83 0.00 -24.32
C ALA A 416 11.00 -0.95 -23.98
N LEU A 417 10.71 -2.19 -23.59
CA LEU A 417 11.69 -3.23 -23.32
C LEU A 417 12.39 -3.77 -24.58
N SER A 418 11.88 -3.47 -25.78
CA SER A 418 12.42 -3.99 -27.05
C SER A 418 13.93 -3.77 -27.24
N GLY A 419 14.45 -2.60 -26.83
CA GLY A 419 15.86 -2.22 -26.95
C GLY A 419 16.81 -2.75 -25.86
N ARG A 420 16.29 -3.35 -24.78
CA ARG A 420 17.10 -3.84 -23.65
C ARG A 420 17.87 -5.11 -24.02
N SER A 421 19.14 -5.21 -23.60
CA SER A 421 19.97 -6.41 -23.85
C SER A 421 20.11 -7.31 -22.62
N ASP A 422 19.65 -6.84 -21.47
CA ASP A 422 19.73 -7.43 -20.14
C ASP A 422 18.46 -8.21 -19.74
N LEU A 423 17.59 -8.53 -20.71
CA LEU A 423 16.38 -9.31 -20.49
C LEU A 423 16.65 -10.78 -20.82
N PRO A 424 16.34 -11.73 -19.91
CA PRO A 424 16.50 -13.16 -20.17
C PRO A 424 15.56 -13.64 -21.29
N ASP A 425 15.98 -14.69 -21.98
CA ASP A 425 15.18 -15.41 -22.97
C ASP A 425 15.50 -16.91 -22.87
N ASN A 426 15.25 -17.47 -21.68
CA ASN A 426 15.71 -18.80 -21.30
C ASN A 426 15.01 -19.90 -22.13
N ALA A 427 15.73 -20.98 -22.40
CA ALA A 427 15.12 -22.18 -22.96
C ALA A 427 14.34 -22.94 -21.87
N ALA A 428 13.22 -23.56 -22.25
CA ALA A 428 12.50 -24.46 -21.35
C ALA A 428 13.28 -25.77 -21.15
N ASN A 429 13.04 -26.43 -20.01
CA ASN A 429 13.69 -27.66 -19.56
C ASN A 429 15.22 -27.61 -19.71
N THR A 430 15.79 -26.41 -19.51
CA THR A 430 17.22 -26.12 -19.58
C THR A 430 17.60 -25.30 -18.35
N PRO A 431 18.34 -25.87 -17.37
CA PRO A 431 18.80 -25.10 -16.23
C PRO A 431 19.83 -24.05 -16.67
N PRO A 432 20.00 -22.94 -15.92
CA PRO A 432 21.10 -22.01 -16.10
C PRO A 432 22.46 -22.73 -16.07
N ALA A 433 23.42 -22.22 -16.84
CA ALA A 433 24.78 -22.75 -16.86
C ALA A 433 25.54 -22.52 -15.54
N ASP A 434 25.19 -21.45 -14.83
CA ASP A 434 25.65 -21.12 -13.49
C ASP A 434 24.46 -20.55 -12.71
N TRP A 435 24.08 -21.21 -11.62
CA TRP A 435 22.98 -20.74 -10.77
C TRP A 435 23.34 -19.50 -9.96
N SER A 436 24.64 -19.27 -9.70
CA SER A 436 25.15 -18.12 -8.94
C SER A 436 25.24 -16.83 -9.75
N ASP A 437 25.20 -16.90 -11.09
CA ASP A 437 25.03 -15.73 -11.95
C ASP A 437 23.54 -15.51 -12.26
N ALA A 438 22.82 -14.98 -11.27
CA ALA A 438 21.41 -14.59 -11.43
C ALA A 438 21.18 -13.65 -12.64
N THR A 439 22.16 -12.82 -13.01
CA THR A 439 22.02 -11.88 -14.14
C THR A 439 21.97 -12.56 -15.51
N SER A 440 22.36 -13.85 -15.58
CA SER A 440 22.29 -14.65 -16.80
C SER A 440 20.91 -15.25 -17.11
N TYR A 441 20.01 -15.36 -16.11
CA TYR A 441 18.71 -16.04 -16.25
C TYR A 441 17.52 -15.32 -15.60
N ALA A 442 17.75 -14.48 -14.59
CA ALA A 442 16.72 -13.72 -13.90
C ALA A 442 16.42 -12.39 -14.62
N TYR A 443 15.24 -11.80 -14.41
CA TYR A 443 14.92 -10.50 -14.98
C TYR A 443 15.44 -9.34 -14.10
N PRO A 444 15.83 -8.19 -14.67
CA PRO A 444 16.24 -7.02 -13.88
C PRO A 444 15.10 -6.46 -13.03
N ASP A 445 15.42 -6.04 -11.80
CA ASP A 445 14.44 -5.53 -10.83
C ASP A 445 13.66 -4.29 -11.34
N GLY A 446 12.44 -4.12 -10.83
CA GLY A 446 11.50 -3.09 -11.27
C GLY A 446 10.66 -3.48 -12.50
N LEU A 447 10.74 -4.74 -12.94
CA LEU A 447 9.97 -5.30 -14.06
C LEU A 447 8.95 -6.36 -13.63
N GLU A 448 8.68 -6.51 -12.33
CA GLU A 448 7.91 -7.62 -11.75
C GLU A 448 6.50 -7.70 -12.35
N SER A 449 5.84 -6.55 -12.54
CA SER A 449 4.50 -6.49 -13.13
C SER A 449 4.49 -6.88 -14.61
N ASP A 450 5.48 -6.44 -15.39
CA ASP A 450 5.60 -6.78 -16.81
C ASP A 450 5.84 -8.29 -16.99
N TYR A 451 6.74 -8.86 -16.18
CA TYR A 451 7.07 -10.28 -16.20
C TYR A 451 5.94 -11.17 -15.66
N ALA A 452 5.17 -10.71 -14.68
CA ALA A 452 3.99 -11.42 -14.19
C ALA A 452 2.91 -11.56 -15.27
N ILE A 453 2.61 -10.48 -16.01
CA ILE A 453 1.65 -10.50 -17.13
C ILE A 453 2.19 -11.35 -18.28
N ALA A 454 3.47 -11.18 -18.63
CA ALA A 454 4.12 -11.94 -19.69
C ALA A 454 4.13 -13.46 -19.42
N ALA A 455 4.30 -13.87 -18.16
CA ALA A 455 4.20 -15.27 -17.74
C ALA A 455 2.79 -15.84 -17.94
N VAL A 456 1.75 -15.11 -17.51
CA VAL A 456 0.35 -15.52 -17.71
C VAL A 456 0.04 -15.65 -19.20
N TYR A 457 0.52 -14.71 -20.02
CA TYR A 457 0.35 -14.73 -21.47
C TYR A 457 1.06 -15.92 -22.14
N GLU A 458 2.31 -16.22 -21.79
CA GLU A 458 3.01 -17.39 -22.36
C GLU A 458 2.34 -18.70 -21.96
N MET A 459 2.01 -18.89 -20.67
CA MET A 459 1.43 -20.13 -20.19
C MET A 459 0.02 -20.36 -20.74
N ALA A 460 -0.81 -19.32 -20.81
CA ALA A 460 -2.13 -19.41 -21.44
C ALA A 460 -2.05 -19.77 -22.93
N ASP A 461 -1.10 -19.17 -23.67
CA ASP A 461 -0.92 -19.43 -25.11
C ASP A 461 -0.43 -20.87 -25.37
N ARG A 462 0.43 -21.39 -24.49
CA ARG A 462 0.89 -22.79 -24.54
C ARG A 462 -0.27 -23.76 -24.32
N ALA A 463 -1.08 -23.53 -23.27
CA ALA A 463 -2.26 -24.34 -22.97
C ALA A 463 -3.30 -24.30 -24.09
N HIS A 464 -3.57 -23.12 -24.67
CA HIS A 464 -4.48 -22.97 -25.82
C HIS A 464 -3.98 -23.71 -27.06
N ALA A 465 -2.69 -23.58 -27.37
CA ALA A 465 -2.06 -24.28 -28.50
C ALA A 465 -2.06 -25.81 -28.34
N ALA A 466 -2.00 -26.32 -27.11
CA ALA A 466 -2.10 -27.75 -26.82
C ALA A 466 -3.54 -28.29 -26.88
N GLY A 467 -4.54 -27.49 -26.47
CA GLY A 467 -5.96 -27.84 -26.54
C GLY A 467 -6.57 -27.77 -27.95
N ALA A 468 -5.97 -26.99 -28.85
CA ALA A 468 -6.45 -26.84 -30.22
C ALA A 468 -6.51 -28.20 -30.96
N PRO A 469 -7.70 -28.65 -31.43
CA PRO A 469 -7.87 -29.99 -31.95
C PRO A 469 -7.07 -30.20 -33.25
N THR A 470 -5.99 -30.97 -33.15
CA THR A 470 -5.32 -31.51 -34.33
C THR A 470 -6.30 -32.44 -35.04
N ALA A 471 -6.65 -32.12 -36.29
CA ALA A 471 -7.60 -32.94 -37.02
C ALA A 471 -7.03 -34.36 -37.26
N THR A 472 -7.58 -35.38 -36.57
CA THR A 472 -8.22 -36.57 -37.19
C THR A 472 -8.53 -37.70 -36.19
N SER A 473 -9.65 -38.39 -36.45
CA SER A 473 -10.09 -39.72 -35.97
C SER A 473 -10.72 -39.87 -34.58
N THR A 474 -12.01 -40.20 -34.63
CA THR A 474 -12.92 -40.50 -33.53
C THR A 474 -12.71 -41.91 -32.96
N ALA A 475 -12.71 -42.04 -31.63
CA ALA A 475 -12.97 -43.32 -30.95
C ALA A 475 -13.83 -43.08 -29.70
N THR A 476 -15.09 -43.52 -29.75
CA THR A 476 -16.07 -43.36 -28.66
C THR A 476 -15.87 -44.42 -27.59
N ALA A 477 -15.84 -44.01 -26.31
CA ALA A 477 -15.98 -44.91 -25.16
C ALA A 477 -16.95 -44.32 -24.14
N THR A 478 -17.81 -45.16 -23.56
CA THR A 478 -19.00 -44.76 -22.79
C THR A 478 -18.74 -44.82 -21.29
N ALA A 479 -19.12 -43.76 -20.56
CA ALA A 479 -19.03 -43.72 -19.10
C ALA A 479 -20.01 -44.71 -18.41
N THR A 480 -19.66 -45.17 -17.22
CA THR A 480 -20.58 -45.88 -16.31
C THR A 480 -20.26 -45.49 -14.87
N ALA A 481 -21.14 -44.71 -14.24
CA ALA A 481 -21.01 -44.32 -12.83
C ALA A 481 -21.62 -45.38 -11.90
N SER A 482 -21.12 -45.47 -10.67
CA SER A 482 -21.67 -46.34 -9.61
C SER A 482 -21.69 -45.60 -8.28
N PRO A 483 -22.84 -45.47 -7.58
CA PRO A 483 -22.96 -44.67 -6.36
C PRO A 483 -22.90 -45.50 -5.07
N THR A 484 -22.29 -44.94 -4.03
CA THR A 484 -22.36 -45.45 -2.63
C THR A 484 -22.28 -44.26 -1.64
N PRO A 485 -22.73 -44.37 -0.38
CA PRO A 485 -23.77 -43.47 0.10
C PRO A 485 -23.39 -42.55 1.27
N SER A 486 -24.19 -41.50 1.44
CA SER A 486 -24.12 -40.54 2.56
C SER A 486 -24.50 -41.17 3.92
N VAL A 487 -23.88 -40.67 4.99
CA VAL A 487 -24.26 -40.97 6.39
C VAL A 487 -24.38 -39.65 7.15
N THR A 488 -25.58 -39.37 7.66
CA THR A 488 -25.91 -38.15 8.43
C THR A 488 -25.91 -38.43 9.94
N PRO A 489 -25.29 -37.58 10.78
CA PRO A 489 -25.53 -37.54 12.22
C PRO A 489 -26.51 -36.42 12.62
N THR A 490 -27.42 -36.72 13.55
CA THR A 490 -28.42 -35.79 14.10
C THR A 490 -27.86 -34.99 15.29
N PRO A 491 -28.14 -33.69 15.44
CA PRO A 491 -27.63 -32.88 16.55
C PRO A 491 -28.36 -33.15 17.88
N THR A 492 -27.64 -32.98 18.99
CA THR A 492 -28.19 -33.05 20.36
C THR A 492 -28.12 -31.66 21.00
N THR A 493 -29.24 -31.19 21.57
CA THR A 493 -29.38 -29.88 22.21
C THR A 493 -29.21 -29.94 23.73
N VAL A 494 -28.54 -28.93 24.32
CA VAL A 494 -28.44 -28.68 25.77
C VAL A 494 -28.55 -27.16 26.00
N PRO A 495 -29.23 -26.66 27.06
CA PRO A 495 -29.84 -25.33 27.02
C PRO A 495 -29.05 -24.18 27.68
N VAL A 496 -29.51 -22.96 27.36
CA VAL A 496 -29.08 -21.64 27.86
C VAL A 496 -29.42 -21.43 29.34
N ALA A 497 -28.59 -20.64 30.05
CA ALA A 497 -28.91 -20.02 31.33
C ALA A 497 -28.65 -18.49 31.28
N THR A 498 -29.51 -17.72 31.96
CA THR A 498 -29.58 -16.24 31.99
C THR A 498 -29.17 -15.67 33.38
N GLU A 499 -29.30 -14.35 33.54
CA GLU A 499 -29.21 -13.53 34.80
C GLU A 499 -27.80 -13.13 35.29
N THR A 500 -27.53 -11.95 35.88
CA THR A 500 -28.36 -10.74 36.14
C THR A 500 -27.49 -9.45 36.21
N GLN A 501 -28.11 -8.27 36.15
CA GLN A 501 -27.52 -6.97 36.54
C GLN A 501 -27.36 -6.81 38.06
N LEU A 502 -26.49 -5.89 38.51
CA LEU A 502 -26.53 -5.33 39.87
C LEU A 502 -26.03 -3.88 39.93
N THR A 503 -26.88 -2.99 40.45
CA THR A 503 -26.66 -1.54 40.66
C THR A 503 -26.34 -1.21 42.11
N ILE A 504 -25.38 -0.32 42.39
CA ILE A 504 -25.15 0.29 43.72
C ILE A 504 -24.80 1.79 43.59
N TRP A 505 -25.24 2.60 44.55
CA TRP A 505 -25.11 4.07 44.64
C TRP A 505 -24.04 4.53 45.66
N LEU A 506 -23.27 5.59 45.33
CA LEU A 506 -22.81 6.79 46.12
C LEU A 506 -22.33 6.64 47.61
N PRO A 507 -21.41 7.51 48.14
CA PRO A 507 -21.53 8.97 48.08
C PRO A 507 -20.24 9.85 47.99
N VAL A 508 -20.50 11.15 47.82
CA VAL A 508 -19.59 12.32 47.73
C VAL A 508 -18.87 12.67 49.05
N ILE A 509 -17.62 13.18 48.97
CA ILE A 509 -17.02 14.08 49.98
C ILE A 509 -16.26 15.24 49.30
N LEU A 510 -16.61 16.49 49.63
CA LEU A 510 -15.86 17.72 49.29
C LEU A 510 -14.63 17.93 50.18
N LYS A 511 -13.59 18.60 49.66
CA LYS A 511 -12.73 19.52 50.45
C LYS A 511 -12.28 20.73 49.62
N HIS A 512 -12.31 21.91 50.22
CA HIS A 512 -11.82 23.18 49.65
C HIS A 512 -10.35 23.45 50.02
N ALA A 513 -9.66 24.16 49.12
CA ALA A 513 -8.67 25.21 49.40
C ALA A 513 -8.41 25.97 48.07
N ALA A 514 -8.05 27.25 47.97
CA ALA A 514 -8.12 28.46 48.79
C ALA A 514 -7.46 29.56 47.92
N HIS A 515 -8.09 30.71 47.72
CA HIS A 515 -7.66 31.70 46.70
C HIS A 515 -6.33 32.42 47.00
N GLY A 516 -5.56 32.68 45.93
CA GLY A 516 -4.62 33.81 45.82
C GLY A 516 -5.23 34.97 44.99
N PRO A 517 -4.70 36.21 45.05
CA PRO A 517 -5.37 37.39 44.49
C PRO A 517 -5.09 37.61 43.00
N THR A 518 -6.13 37.56 42.18
CA THR A 518 -6.10 37.91 40.75
C THR A 518 -5.84 39.41 40.55
N LEU A 519 -4.87 39.76 39.70
CA LEU A 519 -4.70 41.14 39.21
C LEU A 519 -5.72 41.39 38.10
N THR A 520 -6.54 42.43 38.24
CA THR A 520 -7.54 42.79 37.23
C THR A 520 -6.88 43.54 36.06
N PRO A 521 -6.86 43.01 34.82
CA PRO A 521 -6.42 43.78 33.67
C PRO A 521 -7.43 44.89 33.36
N THR A 522 -6.92 46.07 32.97
CA THR A 522 -7.77 47.19 32.55
C THR A 522 -8.39 46.87 31.19
N PRO A 523 -9.70 47.05 30.97
CA PRO A 523 -10.30 46.79 29.66
C PRO A 523 -9.76 47.76 28.61
N THR A 524 -9.03 47.20 27.63
CA THR A 524 -8.66 47.88 26.39
C THR A 524 -9.94 48.24 25.61
N PRO A 525 -10.05 49.45 25.02
CA PRO A 525 -11.26 49.83 24.30
C PRO A 525 -11.51 48.91 23.10
N THR A 526 -12.74 48.39 23.01
CA THR A 526 -13.22 47.58 21.89
C THR A 526 -13.03 48.32 20.57
N ALA A 527 -12.11 47.84 19.74
CA ALA A 527 -11.99 48.32 18.37
C ALA A 527 -13.22 47.90 17.57
N THR A 528 -13.68 48.75 16.65
CA THR A 528 -14.67 48.32 15.65
C THR A 528 -14.07 47.17 14.84
N PRO A 529 -14.76 46.02 14.66
CA PRO A 529 -14.25 44.93 13.85
C PRO A 529 -13.83 45.41 12.46
N LEU A 530 -12.62 45.06 12.06
CA LEU A 530 -12.15 45.34 10.70
C LEU A 530 -12.98 44.50 9.72
N PRO A 531 -13.48 45.07 8.60
CA PRO A 531 -14.18 44.28 7.60
C PRO A 531 -13.20 43.28 6.97
N LEU A 532 -13.45 41.98 7.19
CA LEU A 532 -12.70 40.90 6.57
C LEU A 532 -13.04 40.81 5.08
N ASN A 533 -12.01 40.70 4.25
CA ASN A 533 -12.04 40.65 2.78
C ASN A 533 -11.73 39.22 2.28
N ARG A 534 -12.18 38.21 3.03
CA ARG A 534 -11.89 36.79 2.80
C ARG A 534 -12.97 36.11 1.96
N PRO A 535 -12.65 35.10 1.14
CA PRO A 535 -13.64 34.29 0.45
C PRO A 535 -14.44 33.45 1.45
N GLN A 536 -15.78 33.46 1.36
CA GLN A 536 -16.63 32.76 2.33
C GLN A 536 -16.39 31.24 2.39
N ASN A 537 -16.02 30.66 1.25
CA ASN A 537 -15.71 29.24 1.05
C ASN A 537 -14.35 29.14 0.34
N PRO A 538 -13.21 29.12 1.06
CA PRO A 538 -11.91 28.96 0.43
C PRO A 538 -11.81 27.60 -0.27
N GLN A 539 -11.22 27.58 -1.47
CA GLN A 539 -11.01 26.37 -2.28
C GLN A 539 -9.55 25.92 -2.33
N ILE A 540 -8.61 26.84 -2.12
CA ILE A 540 -7.16 26.60 -2.24
C ILE A 540 -6.39 27.25 -1.10
N GLY A 541 -5.36 26.56 -0.60
CA GLY A 541 -4.52 27.09 0.47
C GLY A 541 -3.11 26.51 0.53
N LEU A 542 -2.36 26.97 1.51
CA LEU A 542 -1.01 26.49 1.83
C LEU A 542 -0.93 26.03 3.28
N ASN A 543 -0.21 24.94 3.52
CA ASN A 543 0.00 24.36 4.83
C ASN A 543 1.46 24.46 5.28
N PHE A 544 1.68 24.46 6.59
CA PHE A 544 2.99 24.47 7.25
C PHE A 544 3.80 25.72 6.92
N ILE A 545 3.33 26.88 7.42
CA ILE A 545 3.88 28.20 7.09
C ILE A 545 4.92 28.64 8.14
N HIS A 546 6.12 29.00 7.69
CA HIS A 546 7.27 29.31 8.55
C HIS A 546 7.31 30.78 9.00
N PHE A 547 6.32 31.24 9.78
CA PHE A 547 6.43 32.58 10.39
C PHE A 547 7.50 32.60 11.48
N TYR A 548 8.36 33.63 11.46
CA TYR A 548 9.40 33.85 12.48
C TYR A 548 10.32 32.64 12.76
N TRP A 549 10.55 31.77 11.77
CA TRP A 549 11.13 30.43 11.98
C TRP A 549 12.50 30.43 12.69
N GLU A 550 13.40 31.33 12.33
CA GLU A 550 14.72 31.48 12.97
C GLU A 550 14.68 32.37 14.22
N ASP A 551 15.70 32.26 15.09
CA ASP A 551 15.91 33.17 16.22
C ASP A 551 17.37 33.69 16.24
N PRO A 552 17.61 35.00 16.02
CA PRO A 552 16.63 36.00 15.57
C PRO A 552 16.22 35.75 14.11
N PRO A 553 14.98 36.09 13.71
CA PRO A 553 14.48 35.90 12.35
C PRO A 553 15.10 36.94 11.41
N ASN A 554 16.27 36.64 10.86
CA ASN A 554 17.07 37.55 10.04
C ASN A 554 16.71 37.52 8.54
N ALA A 555 15.89 36.56 8.10
CA ALA A 555 15.42 36.46 6.73
C ALA A 555 14.03 37.13 6.56
N ASP A 556 13.93 38.06 5.61
CA ASP A 556 12.68 38.79 5.32
C ASP A 556 11.53 37.84 4.94
N TYR A 557 11.84 36.69 4.33
CA TYR A 557 10.85 35.71 3.87
C TYR A 557 10.19 34.87 4.98
N PHE A 558 10.57 35.06 6.24
CA PHE A 558 9.85 34.53 7.40
C PHE A 558 8.96 35.60 8.09
N GLN A 559 8.90 36.82 7.56
CA GLN A 559 8.08 37.91 8.10
C GLN A 559 6.67 37.92 7.47
N PRO A 560 5.60 38.23 8.24
CA PRO A 560 4.25 38.19 7.71
C PRO A 560 4.00 39.08 6.48
N GLU A 561 4.60 40.27 6.41
CA GLU A 561 4.46 41.16 5.26
C GLU A 561 4.95 40.51 3.96
N TRP A 562 6.09 39.81 3.99
CA TRP A 562 6.63 39.14 2.80
C TRP A 562 5.76 37.96 2.39
N ILE A 563 5.40 37.10 3.36
CA ILE A 563 4.58 35.90 3.13
C ILE A 563 3.20 36.27 2.59
N PHE A 564 2.54 37.29 3.17
CA PHE A 564 1.21 37.71 2.73
C PHE A 564 1.20 38.44 1.39
N ASN A 565 2.26 39.19 1.05
CA ASN A 565 2.42 39.72 -0.31
C ASN A 565 2.56 38.60 -1.34
N ASP A 566 3.27 37.52 -0.99
CA ASP A 566 3.45 36.37 -1.86
C ASP A 566 2.20 35.49 -1.98
N PHE A 567 1.42 35.38 -0.89
CA PHE A 567 0.08 34.76 -0.92
C PHE A 567 -0.88 35.53 -1.84
N ALA A 568 -0.77 36.87 -1.89
CA ALA A 568 -1.53 37.70 -2.83
C ALA A 568 -1.11 37.47 -4.29
N GLU A 569 0.18 37.27 -4.56
CA GLU A 569 0.68 36.92 -5.90
C GLU A 569 0.19 35.54 -6.35
N LEU A 570 0.15 34.55 -5.44
CA LEU A 570 -0.32 33.19 -5.71
C LEU A 570 -1.85 33.01 -5.67
N GLY A 571 -2.62 34.04 -5.28
CA GLY A 571 -4.07 33.94 -5.08
C GLY A 571 -4.49 32.92 -4.01
N VAL A 572 -3.66 32.73 -2.98
CA VAL A 572 -3.96 31.87 -1.81
C VAL A 572 -5.21 32.39 -1.10
N GLN A 573 -6.10 31.49 -0.66
CA GLN A 573 -7.36 31.87 0.00
C GLN A 573 -7.35 31.53 1.50
N ALA A 574 -6.74 30.40 1.88
CA ALA A 574 -6.61 29.97 3.26
C ALA A 574 -5.18 29.49 3.59
N TYR A 575 -4.83 29.54 4.88
CA TYR A 575 -3.54 29.05 5.39
C TYR A 575 -3.69 28.32 6.72
N ARG A 576 -2.83 27.33 6.96
CA ARG A 576 -2.92 26.38 8.08
C ARG A 576 -1.52 26.01 8.62
N GLN A 577 -1.43 25.61 9.90
CA GLN A 577 -0.17 25.23 10.57
C GLN A 577 0.91 26.30 10.42
N PHE A 578 0.60 27.51 10.88
CA PHE A 578 1.50 28.65 10.78
C PHE A 578 2.45 28.69 11.99
N ILE A 579 3.54 27.92 11.90
CA ILE A 579 4.47 27.62 12.99
C ILE A 579 4.91 28.89 13.75
N LYS A 580 4.97 28.78 15.08
CA LYS A 580 5.13 29.86 16.08
C LYS A 580 3.98 30.86 16.19
N ALA A 581 3.11 31.00 15.19
CA ALA A 581 1.98 31.93 15.19
C ALA A 581 0.60 31.23 15.35
N ASP A 582 0.52 29.92 15.16
CA ASP A 582 -0.69 29.10 15.35
C ASP A 582 -0.99 28.84 16.83
N MET A 583 -2.23 28.44 17.14
CA MET A 583 -2.75 28.31 18.51
C MET A 583 -2.39 27.00 19.20
N LEU A 584 -1.24 26.40 18.85
CA LEU A 584 -0.76 25.21 19.53
C LEU A 584 -0.56 25.53 21.03
N TRP A 585 -1.10 24.70 21.92
CA TRP A 585 -1.19 25.04 23.35
C TRP A 585 0.20 25.27 23.96
N ASP A 586 1.18 24.43 23.62
CA ASP A 586 2.57 24.55 24.05
C ASP A 586 3.32 25.76 23.48
N VAL A 587 2.79 26.39 22.43
CA VAL A 587 3.35 27.60 21.80
C VAL A 587 2.79 28.88 22.43
N VAL A 588 1.46 28.93 22.64
CA VAL A 588 0.78 30.12 23.18
C VAL A 588 0.74 30.16 24.71
N GLU A 589 0.83 29.01 25.38
CA GLU A 589 0.91 28.89 26.83
C GLU A 589 1.89 27.76 27.23
N PRO A 590 3.22 27.98 27.08
CA PRO A 590 4.24 26.98 27.44
C PRO A 590 4.29 26.65 28.94
N GLN A 591 3.72 27.51 29.80
CA GLN A 591 3.57 27.31 31.24
C GLN A 591 2.29 28.00 31.71
N ASP A 592 1.66 27.42 32.74
CA ASP A 592 0.47 27.95 33.44
C ASP A 592 0.50 29.48 33.59
N ASP A 593 -0.53 30.16 33.08
CA ASP A 593 -0.72 31.63 33.10
C ASP A 593 0.38 32.45 32.34
N GLN A 594 1.28 31.82 31.58
CA GLN A 594 2.37 32.49 30.86
C GLN A 594 2.17 32.51 29.34
N TRP A 595 1.36 33.48 28.90
CA TRP A 595 0.92 33.62 27.52
C TRP A 595 1.95 34.25 26.55
N ASN A 596 2.03 33.72 25.33
CA ASN A 596 2.81 34.27 24.22
C ASN A 596 1.95 34.49 22.96
N TRP A 597 1.39 35.69 22.83
CA TRP A 597 0.57 36.11 21.68
C TRP A 597 1.34 36.75 20.52
N SER A 598 2.65 36.99 20.70
CA SER A 598 3.41 37.96 19.89
C SER A 598 3.41 37.70 18.38
N ALA A 599 3.57 36.44 17.97
CA ALA A 599 3.56 36.04 16.57
C ALA A 599 2.14 35.90 16.01
N ALA A 600 1.20 35.39 16.82
CA ALA A 600 -0.20 35.22 16.44
C ALA A 600 -0.91 36.56 16.18
N ASP A 601 -0.65 37.57 17.02
CA ASP A 601 -1.16 38.94 16.88
C ASP A 601 -0.75 39.62 15.57
N ALA A 602 0.36 39.18 14.95
CA ALA A 602 0.85 39.70 13.69
C ALA A 602 0.35 38.92 12.45
N VAL A 603 -0.30 37.77 12.66
CA VAL A 603 -0.70 36.83 11.60
C VAL A 603 -2.22 36.67 11.52
N ILE A 604 -2.87 36.26 12.61
CA ILE A 604 -4.31 35.91 12.62
C ILE A 604 -5.22 37.10 12.26
N PRO A 605 -4.98 38.35 12.72
CA PRO A 605 -5.81 39.50 12.36
C PRO A 605 -5.73 39.95 10.88
N ASN A 606 -5.00 39.23 10.02
CA ASN A 606 -4.95 39.52 8.59
C ASN A 606 -6.37 39.47 7.97
N ALA A 607 -6.76 40.54 7.27
CA ALA A 607 -8.11 40.69 6.75
C ALA A 607 -8.36 40.01 5.39
N ASP A 608 -7.32 39.64 4.65
CA ASP A 608 -7.41 39.18 3.25
C ASP A 608 -7.32 37.66 3.11
N PHE A 609 -6.63 36.97 4.03
CA PHE A 609 -6.44 35.52 4.01
C PHE A 609 -7.12 34.83 5.20
N GLU A 610 -7.69 33.65 4.98
CA GLU A 610 -8.42 32.90 6.00
C GLU A 610 -7.50 31.98 6.82
N PRO A 611 -7.32 32.19 8.14
CA PRO A 611 -6.63 31.26 9.01
C PRO A 611 -7.52 30.03 9.30
N ILE A 612 -6.93 28.85 9.14
CA ILE A 612 -7.42 27.61 9.75
C ILE A 612 -6.52 27.35 10.96
N VAL A 613 -7.06 27.60 12.16
CA VAL A 613 -6.32 27.53 13.41
C VAL A 613 -6.21 26.09 13.88
N THR A 614 -5.00 25.65 14.22
CA THR A 614 -4.74 24.36 14.85
C THR A 614 -4.67 24.52 16.38
N LEU A 615 -5.56 23.87 17.11
CA LEU A 615 -5.58 23.85 18.58
C LEU A 615 -4.76 22.68 19.14
N PHE A 616 -4.39 22.76 20.42
CA PHE A 616 -3.65 21.71 21.16
C PHE A 616 -2.30 21.35 20.53
N ALA A 617 -1.80 20.13 20.72
CA ALA A 617 -0.52 19.68 20.20
C ALA A 617 -0.66 18.93 18.86
N LEU A 618 0.35 19.00 18.00
CA LEU A 618 0.41 18.17 16.79
C LEU A 618 0.59 16.67 17.16
N GLN A 619 -0.09 15.79 16.42
CA GLN A 619 -0.04 14.31 16.49
C GLN A 619 -0.60 13.68 17.78
N TYR A 620 -0.50 14.35 18.93
CA TYR A 620 -0.89 13.83 20.25
C TYR A 620 -1.74 14.82 21.06
N ALA A 621 -2.62 15.57 20.39
CA ALA A 621 -3.59 16.44 21.07
C ALA A 621 -4.40 15.69 22.16
N SER A 622 -4.63 16.36 23.28
CA SER A 622 -5.43 15.92 24.42
C SER A 622 -5.80 17.14 25.28
N ALA A 623 -6.64 16.97 26.30
CA ALA A 623 -6.93 18.02 27.28
C ALA A 623 -5.81 18.23 28.32
N THR A 624 -4.67 17.55 28.18
CA THR A 624 -3.57 17.61 29.14
C THR A 624 -2.72 18.86 28.90
N PRO A 625 -2.47 19.71 29.92
CA PRO A 625 -1.66 20.92 29.75
C PRO A 625 -0.19 20.60 29.39
N PRO A 626 0.49 21.42 28.57
CA PRO A 626 1.85 21.18 28.08
C PRO A 626 2.90 20.91 29.16
N TRP A 627 2.71 21.46 30.37
CA TRP A 627 3.63 21.31 31.51
C TRP A 627 3.35 20.09 32.39
N ALA A 628 2.35 19.26 32.08
CA ALA A 628 2.16 17.97 32.74
C ALA A 628 3.29 16.99 32.38
N THR A 629 3.86 16.32 33.37
CA THR A 629 5.07 15.48 33.17
C THR A 629 4.89 14.02 33.56
N THR A 630 3.73 13.65 34.10
CA THR A 630 3.46 12.30 34.61
C THR A 630 2.13 11.73 34.07
N PRO A 631 2.03 10.41 33.88
CA PRO A 631 0.78 9.75 33.45
C PRO A 631 -0.44 10.00 34.34
N ALA A 632 -0.23 10.39 35.61
CA ALA A 632 -1.32 10.69 36.55
C ALA A 632 -1.95 12.08 36.32
N GLU A 633 -1.30 12.94 35.54
CA GLU A 633 -1.78 14.27 35.16
C GLU A 633 -2.53 14.25 33.80
N PHE A 634 -2.61 13.09 33.12
CA PHE A 634 -3.28 12.97 31.84
C PHE A 634 -4.78 13.23 31.93
N GLN A 635 -5.31 14.01 31.00
CA GLN A 635 -6.72 14.35 30.91
C GLN A 635 -7.32 13.77 29.61
N LYS A 636 -8.10 12.69 29.76
CA LYS A 636 -8.86 12.06 28.66
C LYS A 636 -10.12 12.84 28.26
N THR A 637 -10.46 13.91 28.99
CA THR A 637 -11.67 14.73 28.86
C THR A 637 -11.34 16.18 29.19
N LEU A 638 -12.10 17.13 28.67
CA LEU A 638 -11.86 18.57 28.80
C LEU A 638 -11.93 19.07 30.27
N GLY A 639 -10.78 19.14 30.94
CA GLY A 639 -10.65 19.70 32.29
C GLY A 639 -10.47 21.23 32.33
N PRO A 640 -10.30 21.80 33.54
CA PRO A 640 -10.35 23.26 33.74
C PRO A 640 -9.20 24.01 33.06
N GLU A 641 -8.00 23.46 32.99
CA GLU A 641 -6.84 24.09 32.34
C GLU A 641 -7.09 24.22 30.82
N ALA A 642 -7.58 23.17 30.18
CA ALA A 642 -7.92 23.20 28.76
C ALA A 642 -9.12 24.13 28.46
N GLN A 643 -10.05 24.31 29.41
CA GLN A 643 -11.13 25.29 29.29
C GLN A 643 -10.63 26.73 29.38
N ASP A 644 -9.64 27.00 30.24
CA ASP A 644 -9.03 28.33 30.36
C ASP A 644 -8.22 28.70 29.10
N TYR A 645 -7.43 27.76 28.59
CA TYR A 645 -6.77 27.86 27.27
C TYR A 645 -7.74 28.19 26.14
N LEU A 646 -8.82 27.41 25.99
CA LEU A 646 -9.83 27.68 24.96
C LEU A 646 -10.52 29.04 25.18
N GLN A 647 -10.82 29.41 26.43
CA GLN A 647 -11.44 30.71 26.75
C GLN A 647 -10.54 31.87 26.28
N HIS A 648 -9.25 31.84 26.62
CA HIS A 648 -8.29 32.89 26.23
C HIS A 648 -8.07 32.97 24.72
N VAL A 649 -8.00 31.83 24.02
CA VAL A 649 -7.86 31.79 22.55
C VAL A 649 -9.13 32.34 21.87
N ILE A 650 -10.32 31.93 22.29
CA ILE A 650 -11.60 32.37 21.70
C ILE A 650 -11.84 33.86 21.99
N ASP A 651 -11.67 34.32 23.23
CA ASP A 651 -11.88 35.73 23.60
C ASP A 651 -10.91 36.68 22.87
N ARG A 652 -9.74 36.16 22.44
CA ARG A 652 -8.73 36.93 21.70
C ARG A 652 -8.93 36.91 20.19
N TYR A 653 -9.30 35.76 19.61
CA TYR A 653 -9.27 35.55 18.17
C TYR A 653 -10.60 35.14 17.52
N GLY A 654 -11.69 34.95 18.26
CA GLY A 654 -13.01 34.58 17.72
C GLY A 654 -13.52 35.53 16.62
N ASP A 655 -13.35 36.84 16.80
CA ASP A 655 -13.69 37.85 15.78
C ASP A 655 -12.87 37.74 14.46
N TYR A 656 -11.82 36.92 14.45
CA TYR A 656 -10.87 36.75 13.33
C TYR A 656 -10.76 35.31 12.81
N VAL A 657 -11.37 34.32 13.45
CA VAL A 657 -11.17 32.89 13.16
C VAL A 657 -12.52 32.19 13.04
N LYS A 658 -12.86 31.77 11.82
CA LYS A 658 -14.05 30.96 11.55
C LYS A 658 -13.79 29.46 11.68
N TYR A 659 -12.56 29.03 11.41
CA TYR A 659 -12.22 27.62 11.18
C TYR A 659 -11.28 27.09 12.25
N TRP A 660 -11.81 26.19 13.08
CA TRP A 660 -11.15 25.66 14.27
C TRP A 660 -10.86 24.16 14.11
N GLU A 661 -9.58 23.80 13.98
CA GLU A 661 -9.14 22.41 13.90
C GLU A 661 -8.67 21.91 15.27
N ILE A 662 -9.29 20.84 15.77
CA ILE A 662 -9.06 20.38 17.15
C ILE A 662 -7.89 19.39 17.24
N GLY A 663 -6.69 19.85 16.90
CA GLY A 663 -5.48 19.03 16.82
C GLY A 663 -5.12 18.63 15.39
N ASN A 664 -4.19 17.68 15.24
CA ASN A 664 -3.65 17.28 13.94
C ASN A 664 -3.13 15.84 14.01
N GLU A 665 -3.41 14.98 13.01
CA GLU A 665 -2.93 13.59 12.91
C GLU A 665 -3.13 12.78 14.20
N MET A 666 -4.26 12.96 14.89
CA MET A 666 -4.54 12.27 16.15
C MET A 666 -4.62 10.73 16.02
N ASP A 667 -4.70 10.18 14.80
CA ASP A 667 -4.58 8.74 14.59
C ASP A 667 -3.18 8.19 14.90
N HIS A 668 -2.18 9.05 15.15
CA HIS A 668 -0.90 8.68 15.75
C HIS A 668 -0.98 8.21 17.21
N TRP A 669 -2.07 8.52 17.94
CA TRP A 669 -2.38 7.88 19.23
C TRP A 669 -2.51 6.34 19.13
N ARG A 670 -2.54 5.74 17.93
CA ARG A 670 -2.34 4.30 17.66
C ARG A 670 -1.19 3.66 18.46
N ALA A 671 -0.12 4.41 18.72
CA ALA A 671 1.00 3.93 19.53
C ALA A 671 0.60 3.57 20.97
N ALA A 672 -0.47 4.20 21.50
CA ALA A 672 -1.06 3.97 22.81
C ALA A 672 -2.57 3.65 22.73
N ASP A 673 -3.04 3.08 21.62
CA ASP A 673 -4.41 2.53 21.52
C ASP A 673 -4.47 1.20 22.28
N PRO A 674 -5.34 1.05 23.30
CA PRO A 674 -5.47 -0.19 24.06
C PRO A 674 -6.08 -1.35 23.25
N THR A 675 -6.70 -1.12 22.08
CA THR A 675 -7.40 -2.18 21.33
C THR A 675 -6.47 -3.28 20.79
N PRO A 676 -6.97 -4.51 20.56
CA PRO A 676 -6.21 -5.57 19.88
C PRO A 676 -5.96 -5.29 18.39
N ALA A 677 -6.74 -4.39 17.77
CA ALA A 677 -6.62 -4.03 16.36
C ALA A 677 -5.36 -3.19 16.07
N ALA A 678 -4.84 -2.48 17.08
CA ALA A 678 -3.50 -1.91 17.08
C ALA A 678 -2.45 -3.04 17.10
N SER A 679 -2.18 -3.58 15.92
CA SER A 679 -1.32 -4.77 15.72
C SER A 679 0.03 -4.63 16.41
N THR A 680 0.62 -5.75 16.80
CA THR A 680 1.98 -5.81 17.38
C THR A 680 3.06 -5.23 16.46
N GLN A 681 2.74 -5.02 15.18
CA GLN A 681 3.58 -4.34 14.20
C GLN A 681 3.53 -2.80 14.29
N HIS A 682 2.62 -2.21 15.08
CA HIS A 682 2.47 -0.76 15.29
C HIS A 682 2.48 -0.31 16.77
N ARG A 683 2.57 -1.22 17.74
CA ARG A 683 2.94 -0.91 19.15
C ARG A 683 4.43 -0.54 19.25
N ARG A 684 4.79 0.50 18.51
CA ARG A 684 6.13 0.72 17.97
C ARG A 684 6.74 1.99 18.60
N SER A 685 7.31 1.76 19.79
CA SER A 685 8.07 2.66 20.68
C SER A 685 7.29 3.85 21.25
N HIS A 686 7.57 4.16 22.52
CA HIS A 686 7.00 5.33 23.21
C HIS A 686 7.76 6.63 22.86
N ASN A 687 8.72 6.58 21.94
CA ASN A 687 9.60 7.69 21.59
C ASN A 687 8.87 8.68 20.67
N GLY A 688 8.00 9.50 21.27
CA GLY A 688 7.13 10.45 20.56
C GLY A 688 5.81 10.71 21.29
N LEU A 689 5.39 9.79 22.17
CA LEU A 689 4.27 10.05 23.08
C LEU A 689 4.63 11.18 24.06
N PRO A 690 3.66 12.02 24.45
CA PRO A 690 3.91 13.07 25.45
C PRO A 690 4.35 12.46 26.79
N PRO A 691 5.19 13.14 27.61
CA PRO A 691 5.67 12.59 28.89
C PRO A 691 4.55 12.17 29.86
N SER A 692 3.41 12.83 29.74
CA SER A 692 2.18 12.58 30.49
C SER A 692 1.28 11.47 29.91
N TYR A 693 1.69 10.69 28.91
CA TYR A 693 0.80 9.70 28.27
C TYR A 693 0.18 8.71 29.28
N PRO A 694 -1.09 8.30 29.08
CA PRO A 694 -1.79 7.43 30.02
C PRO A 694 -1.32 5.98 29.87
N VAL A 695 -1.03 5.31 31.00
CA VAL A 695 -0.52 3.92 31.02
C VAL A 695 -1.57 2.88 30.58
N ASP A 696 -2.85 3.23 30.63
CA ASP A 696 -3.99 2.44 30.13
C ASP A 696 -4.36 2.77 28.68
N GLY A 697 -3.62 3.68 28.03
CA GLY A 697 -3.83 4.11 26.65
C GLY A 697 -4.91 5.20 26.50
N PHE A 698 -5.06 5.72 25.28
CA PHE A 698 -6.07 6.71 24.91
C PHE A 698 -6.76 6.28 23.62
N SER A 699 -7.85 5.52 23.76
CA SER A 699 -8.58 4.91 22.65
C SER A 699 -9.22 5.95 21.73
N PRO A 700 -9.50 5.62 20.45
CA PRO A 700 -10.24 6.50 19.55
C PRO A 700 -11.60 6.96 20.10
N GLN A 701 -12.29 6.12 20.87
CA GLN A 701 -13.55 6.49 21.55
C GLN A 701 -13.34 7.58 22.60
N GLU A 702 -12.31 7.46 23.45
CA GLU A 702 -11.98 8.48 24.44
C GLU A 702 -11.53 9.79 23.77
N GLN A 703 -10.78 9.70 22.66
CA GLN A 703 -10.44 10.86 21.83
C GLN A 703 -11.70 11.53 21.26
N GLY A 704 -12.67 10.76 20.76
CA GLY A 704 -13.96 11.28 20.29
C GLY A 704 -14.74 12.05 21.36
N VAL A 705 -14.76 11.55 22.60
CA VAL A 705 -15.38 12.25 23.74
C VAL A 705 -14.68 13.58 24.03
N PHE A 706 -13.34 13.60 24.04
CA PHE A 706 -12.56 14.84 24.21
C PHE A 706 -12.84 15.86 23.09
N LEU A 707 -12.79 15.44 21.83
CA LEU A 707 -13.03 16.28 20.66
C LEU A 707 -14.43 16.90 20.68
N ALA A 708 -15.45 16.10 21.01
CA ALA A 708 -16.83 16.60 21.15
C ALA A 708 -16.97 17.66 22.27
N GLN A 709 -16.32 17.44 23.42
CA GLN A 709 -16.34 18.41 24.53
C GLN A 709 -15.68 19.74 24.18
N VAL A 710 -14.57 19.71 23.42
CA VAL A 710 -13.93 20.94 22.91
C VAL A 710 -14.86 21.67 21.95
N ALA A 711 -15.45 20.96 20.98
CA ALA A 711 -16.36 21.54 19.99
C ALA A 711 -17.58 22.20 20.64
N ASP A 712 -18.20 21.54 21.64
CA ASP A 712 -19.29 22.11 22.42
C ASP A 712 -18.85 23.37 23.20
N PHE A 713 -17.63 23.38 23.75
CA PHE A 713 -17.09 24.53 24.48
C PHE A 713 -16.84 25.74 23.57
N ILE A 714 -16.33 25.51 22.35
CA ILE A 714 -16.15 26.53 21.30
C ILE A 714 -17.52 27.07 20.88
N ARG A 715 -18.44 26.20 20.43
CA ARG A 715 -19.77 26.58 19.91
C ARG A 715 -20.65 27.31 20.94
N ALA A 716 -20.42 27.10 22.23
CA ALA A 716 -21.10 27.85 23.30
C ALA A 716 -20.67 29.32 23.42
N ARG A 717 -19.57 29.73 22.74
CA ARG A 717 -18.95 31.06 22.80
C ARG A 717 -18.85 31.74 21.44
N ASP A 718 -18.49 30.94 20.43
CA ASP A 718 -18.50 31.29 19.02
C ASP A 718 -19.54 30.40 18.29
N PRO A 719 -20.80 30.84 18.17
CA PRO A 719 -21.84 30.08 17.48
C PRO A 719 -21.66 29.98 15.96
N ASP A 720 -20.77 30.79 15.37
CA ASP A 720 -20.47 30.81 13.94
C ASP A 720 -19.24 29.95 13.59
N ALA A 721 -18.58 29.38 14.60
CA ALA A 721 -17.47 28.44 14.49
C ALA A 721 -17.77 27.24 13.57
N VAL A 722 -16.89 27.00 12.60
CA VAL A 722 -16.83 25.76 11.82
C VAL A 722 -15.78 24.85 12.43
N ILE A 723 -16.22 23.69 12.93
CA ILE A 723 -15.37 22.72 13.61
C ILE A 723 -14.79 21.72 12.62
N ILE A 724 -13.47 21.56 12.64
CA ILE A 724 -12.71 20.67 11.76
C ILE A 724 -12.11 19.54 12.60
N MET A 725 -12.16 18.32 12.08
CA MET A 725 -11.52 17.14 12.67
C MET A 725 -9.99 17.30 12.76
N PRO A 726 -9.27 16.50 13.57
CA PRO A 726 -7.81 16.59 13.69
C PRO A 726 -7.06 15.88 12.55
N GLY A 727 -7.35 16.24 11.29
CA GLY A 727 -6.62 15.88 10.07
C GLY A 727 -5.95 14.50 10.06
N MET A 728 -6.66 13.45 9.62
CA MET A 728 -6.12 12.08 9.58
C MET A 728 -4.79 12.01 8.81
N GLY A 729 -3.73 11.45 9.43
CA GLY A 729 -2.37 11.32 8.83
C GLY A 729 -2.28 10.37 7.64
N GLY A 730 -3.41 9.76 7.26
CA GLY A 730 -3.59 9.07 6.00
C GLY A 730 -4.84 8.19 6.01
N LEU A 731 -5.34 7.85 4.81
CA LEU A 731 -6.56 7.06 4.62
C LEU A 731 -6.35 5.55 4.81
N SER A 732 -5.47 5.17 5.74
CA SER A 732 -5.13 3.77 6.06
C SER A 732 -6.30 2.99 6.67
N ASP A 733 -6.22 1.66 6.69
CA ASP A 733 -7.27 0.80 7.29
C ASP A 733 -7.57 1.19 8.74
N TYR A 734 -6.54 1.45 9.55
CA TYR A 734 -6.74 1.95 10.91
C TYR A 734 -7.32 3.36 10.92
N GLY A 735 -6.83 4.27 10.08
CA GLY A 735 -7.29 5.66 10.04
C GLY A 735 -8.81 5.75 9.80
N LEU A 736 -9.31 4.99 8.83
CA LEU A 736 -10.74 4.92 8.50
C LEU A 736 -11.51 3.99 9.45
N ASN A 737 -11.16 2.70 9.48
CA ASN A 737 -12.01 1.65 10.07
C ASN A 737 -11.77 1.42 11.57
N THR A 738 -10.85 2.15 12.22
CA THR A 738 -10.57 2.03 13.66
C THR A 738 -10.59 3.38 14.34
N TRP A 739 -9.80 4.33 13.86
CA TRP A 739 -9.70 5.66 14.46
C TRP A 739 -10.92 6.52 14.16
N LEU A 740 -11.25 6.78 12.88
CA LEU A 740 -12.40 7.61 12.52
C LEU A 740 -13.72 6.98 13.01
N ALA A 741 -13.89 5.67 12.80
CA ALA A 741 -15.00 4.90 13.35
C ALA A 741 -15.11 5.06 14.88
N GLY A 742 -14.03 4.83 15.62
CA GLY A 742 -14.05 4.92 17.08
C GLY A 742 -14.24 6.35 17.61
N VAL A 743 -13.71 7.36 16.94
CA VAL A 743 -13.97 8.78 17.24
C VAL A 743 -15.45 9.12 17.09
N ILE A 744 -16.11 8.59 16.07
CA ILE A 744 -17.57 8.73 15.88
C ILE A 744 -18.34 7.93 16.93
N ASP A 745 -17.94 6.71 17.27
CA ASP A 745 -18.57 5.91 18.34
C ASP A 745 -18.51 6.60 19.71
N GLY A 746 -17.40 7.31 19.98
CA GLY A 746 -17.17 8.00 21.26
C GLY A 746 -17.82 9.38 21.36
N GLY A 747 -17.64 10.23 20.34
CA GLY A 747 -18.11 11.62 20.33
C GLY A 747 -19.42 11.86 19.57
N GLY A 748 -19.89 10.90 18.79
CA GLY A 748 -20.93 11.09 17.78
C GLY A 748 -20.41 11.80 16.51
N SER A 749 -21.33 12.07 15.57
CA SER A 749 -21.06 12.73 14.29
C SER A 749 -21.35 14.23 14.26
N ASP A 750 -21.94 14.79 15.31
CA ASP A 750 -22.58 16.11 15.27
C ASP A 750 -21.64 17.25 15.72
N TRP A 751 -20.52 16.91 16.36
CA TRP A 751 -19.57 17.87 16.92
C TRP A 751 -18.66 18.52 15.86
N PHE A 752 -18.40 17.88 14.72
CA PHE A 752 -17.61 18.43 13.61
C PHE A 752 -18.47 18.81 12.41
N ASP A 753 -18.00 19.75 11.60
CA ASP A 753 -18.63 20.21 10.36
C ASP A 753 -17.85 19.73 9.11
N VAL A 754 -16.54 19.60 9.26
CA VAL A 754 -15.60 19.22 8.19
C VAL A 754 -14.86 17.93 8.57
N ILE A 755 -14.88 16.96 7.65
CA ILE A 755 -13.99 15.79 7.66
C ILE A 755 -12.73 16.15 6.88
N ASN A 756 -11.57 16.15 7.52
CA ASN A 756 -10.31 16.42 6.85
C ASN A 756 -9.28 15.29 7.04
N TYR A 757 -8.36 15.24 6.09
CA TYR A 757 -7.37 14.18 5.98
C TYR A 757 -6.15 14.65 5.18
N HIS A 758 -5.04 13.93 5.30
CA HIS A 758 -3.79 14.19 4.61
C HIS A 758 -3.51 13.12 3.55
N PHE A 759 -2.88 13.52 2.45
CA PHE A 759 -2.47 12.59 1.40
C PHE A 759 -1.11 12.93 0.79
N TYR A 760 -0.09 12.25 1.29
CA TYR A 760 1.27 12.29 0.72
C TYR A 760 1.61 11.12 -0.20
N GLY A 761 0.75 10.09 -0.23
CA GLY A 761 0.96 8.88 -1.03
C GLY A 761 1.06 9.14 -2.53
N PRO A 762 1.31 8.10 -3.35
CA PRO A 762 1.51 8.26 -4.79
C PRO A 762 0.25 8.77 -5.48
N TRP A 763 0.38 9.78 -6.35
CA TRP A 763 -0.78 10.46 -6.96
C TRP A 763 -1.70 9.49 -7.72
N TYR A 764 -1.16 8.42 -8.32
CA TYR A 764 -1.94 7.41 -9.04
C TYR A 764 -2.75 6.49 -8.09
N SER A 765 -2.40 6.43 -6.80
CA SER A 765 -3.15 5.68 -5.78
C SER A 765 -4.27 6.50 -5.12
N TYR A 766 -4.30 7.82 -5.35
CA TYR A 766 -5.31 8.72 -4.80
C TYR A 766 -6.76 8.29 -5.11
N PRO A 767 -7.13 7.87 -6.35
CA PRO A 767 -8.48 7.42 -6.67
C PRO A 767 -9.01 6.30 -5.78
N TYR A 768 -8.12 5.38 -5.39
CA TYR A 768 -8.42 4.23 -4.54
C TYR A 768 -8.64 4.69 -3.09
N TRP A 769 -7.67 5.40 -2.52
CA TRP A 769 -7.72 5.83 -1.11
C TRP A 769 -8.87 6.81 -0.84
N ARG A 770 -9.05 7.83 -1.69
CA ARG A 770 -10.15 8.79 -1.54
C ARG A 770 -11.52 8.16 -1.80
N GLY A 771 -11.58 7.13 -2.66
CA GLY A 771 -12.77 6.30 -2.87
C GLY A 771 -13.20 5.56 -1.60
N ARG A 772 -12.25 5.05 -0.80
CA ARG A 772 -12.54 4.42 0.50
C ARG A 772 -13.11 5.39 1.52
N LEU A 773 -12.57 6.61 1.61
CA LEU A 773 -13.16 7.67 2.44
C LEU A 773 -14.58 8.02 1.98
N ALA A 774 -14.84 8.05 0.66
CA ALA A 774 -16.19 8.31 0.14
C ALA A 774 -17.19 7.21 0.52
N ALA A 775 -16.76 5.93 0.48
CA ALA A 775 -17.58 4.81 0.95
C ALA A 775 -17.86 4.93 2.46
N PHE A 776 -16.82 5.11 3.27
CA PHE A 776 -16.96 5.31 4.72
C PHE A 776 -17.96 6.42 5.07
N ILE A 777 -17.86 7.57 4.39
CA ILE A 777 -18.76 8.73 4.57
C ILE A 777 -20.21 8.36 4.24
N ALA A 778 -20.46 7.59 3.18
CA ALA A 778 -21.80 7.14 2.82
C ALA A 778 -22.35 6.14 3.86
N ASP A 779 -21.54 5.14 4.24
CA ASP A 779 -21.94 4.06 5.14
C ASP A 779 -22.29 4.55 6.56
N HIS A 780 -21.61 5.61 7.02
CA HIS A 780 -21.85 6.24 8.33
C HIS A 780 -22.82 7.43 8.28
N GLY A 781 -23.50 7.67 7.15
CA GLY A 781 -24.50 8.74 7.01
C GLY A 781 -23.92 10.17 7.03
N LEU A 782 -22.61 10.32 6.80
CA LEU A 782 -21.87 11.58 6.88
C LEU A 782 -21.91 12.40 5.57
N SER A 783 -22.67 11.99 4.56
CA SER A 783 -22.70 12.63 3.23
C SER A 783 -23.13 14.11 3.22
N GLY A 784 -23.62 14.65 4.33
CA GLY A 784 -23.88 16.08 4.52
C GLY A 784 -22.71 16.89 5.08
N LYS A 785 -21.59 16.24 5.45
CA LYS A 785 -20.36 16.89 5.93
C LYS A 785 -19.48 17.31 4.76
N THR A 786 -18.77 18.42 4.92
CA THR A 786 -17.79 18.88 3.93
C THR A 786 -16.50 18.06 4.06
N VAL A 787 -15.80 17.80 2.95
CA VAL A 787 -14.52 17.07 2.96
C VAL A 787 -13.38 17.96 2.47
N TRP A 788 -12.30 18.07 3.26
CA TRP A 788 -11.11 18.86 2.94
C TRP A 788 -9.86 17.97 2.91
N ASN A 789 -8.93 18.27 2.00
CA ASN A 789 -7.59 17.69 2.01
C ASN A 789 -6.63 18.71 2.61
N THR A 790 -6.44 18.67 3.93
CA THR A 790 -5.71 19.73 4.66
C THR A 790 -4.20 19.65 4.50
N GLU A 791 -3.66 18.53 4.01
CA GLU A 791 -2.25 18.43 3.65
C GLU A 791 -2.03 17.47 2.46
N THR A 792 -1.57 17.99 1.33
CA THR A 792 -1.06 17.17 0.23
C THR A 792 0.18 17.79 -0.40
N GLY A 793 1.13 16.97 -0.82
CA GLY A 793 2.35 17.47 -1.44
C GLY A 793 3.27 16.35 -1.94
N SER A 794 4.36 16.75 -2.57
CA SER A 794 5.42 15.88 -3.08
C SER A 794 6.77 16.58 -2.99
N THR A 795 7.85 15.80 -2.89
CA THR A 795 9.23 16.32 -2.88
C THR A 795 9.78 16.50 -4.29
N ALA A 796 10.61 17.51 -4.50
CA ALA A 796 11.45 17.62 -5.69
C ALA A 796 12.79 16.83 -5.57
N SER A 797 13.09 16.25 -4.40
CA SER A 797 14.35 15.52 -4.17
C SER A 797 14.37 14.15 -4.84
N PRO A 798 15.23 13.88 -5.85
CA PRO A 798 15.25 12.62 -6.58
C PRO A 798 15.75 11.43 -5.74
N THR A 799 16.22 11.67 -4.51
CA THR A 799 16.74 10.66 -3.59
C THR A 799 15.79 10.35 -2.43
N LEU A 800 14.70 11.11 -2.27
CA LEU A 800 13.71 10.85 -1.23
C LEU A 800 12.60 9.99 -1.80
N THR A 801 12.46 8.76 -1.29
CA THR A 801 11.37 7.83 -1.63
C THR A 801 10.31 7.70 -0.53
N GLN A 802 10.50 8.42 0.59
CA GLN A 802 9.55 8.39 1.70
C GLN A 802 8.26 9.12 1.29
N ARG A 803 7.11 8.46 1.46
CA ARG A 803 5.75 8.90 1.07
C ARG A 803 5.51 9.02 -0.44
N THR A 804 6.52 9.37 -1.22
CA THR A 804 6.47 9.46 -2.70
C THR A 804 7.47 8.46 -3.30
N ASP A 805 6.97 7.33 -3.77
CA ASP A 805 7.74 6.15 -4.22
C ASP A 805 8.00 6.10 -5.73
N TYR A 806 7.74 7.20 -6.43
CA TYR A 806 7.92 7.38 -7.87
C TYR A 806 9.02 8.42 -8.16
N PRO A 807 9.56 8.53 -9.40
CA PRO A 807 10.70 9.39 -9.69
C PRO A 807 10.47 10.89 -9.41
N ASN A 808 10.93 11.32 -8.24
CA ASN A 808 10.80 12.70 -7.77
C ASN A 808 11.75 13.66 -8.51
N SER A 809 11.26 14.86 -8.79
CA SER A 809 11.98 15.93 -9.47
C SER A 809 11.18 17.23 -9.37
N THR A 810 11.81 18.39 -9.64
CA THR A 810 11.10 19.68 -9.75
C THR A 810 9.99 19.65 -10.82
N THR A 811 10.23 18.94 -11.94
CA THR A 811 9.23 18.69 -12.99
C THR A 811 8.06 17.82 -12.50
N SER A 812 8.32 16.74 -11.75
CA SER A 812 7.21 15.94 -11.20
C SER A 812 6.44 16.70 -10.13
N GLN A 813 7.13 17.43 -9.24
CA GLN A 813 6.47 18.23 -8.21
C GLN A 813 5.54 19.30 -8.83
N ALA A 814 6.00 19.98 -9.88
CA ALA A 814 5.20 20.91 -10.68
C ALA A 814 3.94 20.26 -11.28
N ALA A 815 4.10 19.07 -11.88
CA ALA A 815 2.96 18.29 -12.36
C ALA A 815 2.03 17.83 -11.22
N ASP A 816 2.58 17.46 -10.07
CA ASP A 816 1.87 16.93 -8.91
C ASP A 816 0.98 17.95 -8.21
N VAL A 817 1.25 19.25 -8.34
CA VAL A 817 0.29 20.33 -8.00
C VAL A 817 -1.06 20.03 -8.65
N PHE A 818 -1.09 19.84 -9.98
CA PHE A 818 -2.30 19.46 -10.69
C PHE A 818 -2.73 18.03 -10.38
N ARG A 819 -1.82 17.03 -10.42
CA ARG A 819 -2.22 15.62 -10.20
C ARG A 819 -2.81 15.36 -8.82
N ARG A 820 -2.50 16.14 -7.78
CA ARG A 820 -3.06 15.97 -6.43
C ARG A 820 -4.34 16.80 -6.26
N ILE A 821 -4.25 18.11 -6.52
CA ILE A 821 -5.34 19.06 -6.25
C ILE A 821 -6.56 18.81 -7.16
N VAL A 822 -6.35 18.60 -8.46
CA VAL A 822 -7.44 18.36 -9.42
C VAL A 822 -8.17 17.05 -9.15
N GLN A 823 -7.45 16.01 -8.73
CA GLN A 823 -8.08 14.76 -8.33
C GLN A 823 -8.96 14.96 -7.09
N ALA A 824 -8.50 15.73 -6.10
CA ALA A 824 -9.27 15.99 -4.90
C ALA A 824 -10.61 16.70 -5.18
N TYR A 825 -10.60 17.78 -5.96
CA TYR A 825 -11.84 18.43 -6.38
C TYR A 825 -12.75 17.49 -7.19
N GLY A 826 -12.18 16.65 -8.07
CA GLY A 826 -12.93 15.63 -8.81
C GLY A 826 -13.44 14.44 -7.97
N TYR A 827 -13.09 14.37 -6.68
CA TYR A 827 -13.68 13.47 -5.68
C TYR A 827 -14.61 14.21 -4.70
N GLY A 828 -14.86 15.51 -4.91
CA GLY A 828 -15.80 16.31 -4.14
C GLY A 828 -15.20 17.01 -2.92
N ASP A 829 -13.87 17.07 -2.81
CA ASP A 829 -13.24 17.88 -1.76
C ASP A 829 -13.44 19.36 -2.08
N SER A 830 -13.81 20.18 -1.09
CA SER A 830 -14.10 21.60 -1.34
C SER A 830 -12.90 22.53 -1.12
N LEU A 831 -11.90 22.07 -0.36
CA LEU A 831 -10.66 22.79 -0.06
C LEU A 831 -9.49 21.81 -0.08
N VAL A 832 -8.39 22.24 -0.69
CA VAL A 832 -7.11 21.51 -0.69
C VAL A 832 -6.00 22.48 -0.29
N LEU A 833 -5.11 22.06 0.62
CA LEU A 833 -3.92 22.84 0.98
C LEU A 833 -2.64 22.09 0.61
N TRP A 834 -1.73 22.82 -0.07
CA TRP A 834 -0.44 22.25 -0.45
C TRP A 834 0.55 22.30 0.73
N HIS A 835 1.14 21.15 1.05
CA HIS A 835 2.29 21.04 1.96
C HIS A 835 3.59 20.99 1.12
N THR A 836 4.50 21.95 1.22
CA THR A 836 4.51 23.16 2.07
C THR A 836 4.78 24.41 1.23
N TYR A 837 4.65 25.58 1.84
CA TYR A 837 5.06 26.84 1.27
C TYR A 837 6.58 26.94 1.08
N ILE A 838 7.35 26.87 2.17
CA ILE A 838 8.82 26.95 2.17
C ILE A 838 9.40 25.55 2.38
N GLY A 839 10.26 25.11 1.47
CA GLY A 839 10.88 23.80 1.53
C GLY A 839 11.92 23.71 2.65
N SER A 840 12.18 22.49 3.13
CA SER A 840 13.34 22.23 3.98
C SER A 840 14.58 21.83 3.16
N PRO A 841 15.81 22.05 3.67
CA PRO A 841 17.06 21.81 2.93
C PRO A 841 17.23 20.37 2.43
N ASP A 842 17.78 20.19 1.22
CA ASP A 842 18.06 18.88 0.59
C ASP A 842 19.24 18.15 1.25
N THR A 843 18.99 17.61 2.43
CA THR A 843 19.95 16.82 3.21
C THR A 843 19.45 15.39 3.38
N PRO A 844 20.30 14.35 3.25
CA PRO A 844 19.85 12.94 3.24
C PRO A 844 18.99 12.53 4.44
N ASN A 845 19.29 13.08 5.62
CA ASN A 845 18.62 12.78 6.89
C ASN A 845 17.26 13.49 7.05
N ASN A 846 16.92 14.44 6.16
CA ASN A 846 15.69 15.19 6.24
C ASN A 846 14.57 14.49 5.45
N ALA A 847 13.58 13.98 6.20
CA ALA A 847 12.37 13.33 5.72
C ALA A 847 11.39 14.26 4.96
N TRP A 848 11.56 15.58 5.08
CA TRP A 848 10.66 16.62 4.55
C TRP A 848 11.37 17.60 3.61
N ARG A 849 12.55 17.24 3.12
CA ARG A 849 13.32 18.08 2.19
C ARG A 849 12.60 18.30 0.86
N LEU A 850 12.76 19.51 0.31
CA LEU A 850 12.25 19.92 -0.99
C LEU A 850 10.73 19.67 -1.23
N TYR A 851 9.90 19.68 -0.19
CA TYR A 851 8.42 19.67 -0.31
C TYR A 851 7.80 21.03 -0.62
N GLY A 852 8.57 22.12 -0.43
CA GLY A 852 8.09 23.48 -0.66
C GLY A 852 7.76 23.77 -2.12
N ILE A 853 6.85 24.72 -2.36
CA ILE A 853 6.77 25.42 -3.65
C ILE A 853 7.89 26.47 -3.77
N ARG A 854 8.42 26.95 -2.65
CA ARG A 854 9.70 27.68 -2.56
C ARG A 854 10.81 26.77 -2.00
N THR A 855 12.07 27.12 -2.24
CA THR A 855 13.22 26.47 -1.58
C THR A 855 13.32 26.89 -0.12
N ASP A 856 14.26 26.29 0.62
CA ASP A 856 14.70 26.72 1.95
C ASP A 856 15.33 28.13 1.97
N THR A 857 15.77 28.62 0.81
CA THR A 857 16.23 30.01 0.57
C THR A 857 15.14 30.93 0.01
N ALA A 858 13.88 30.47 0.00
CA ALA A 858 12.71 31.14 -0.55
C ALA A 858 12.71 31.41 -2.08
N ASP A 859 13.60 30.79 -2.85
CA ASP A 859 13.57 30.84 -4.31
C ASP A 859 12.34 30.09 -4.86
N ALA A 860 11.69 30.63 -5.90
CA ALA A 860 10.53 29.99 -6.51
C ALA A 860 10.92 28.72 -7.29
N GLN A 861 10.30 27.59 -6.98
CA GLN A 861 10.46 26.35 -7.74
C GLN A 861 9.45 26.27 -8.90
N PRO A 862 9.61 25.37 -9.89
CA PRO A 862 8.61 25.17 -10.95
C PRO A 862 7.18 24.89 -10.43
N SER A 863 7.06 24.32 -9.24
CA SER A 863 5.79 24.09 -8.52
C SER A 863 5.11 25.38 -8.03
N TYR A 864 5.85 26.46 -7.73
CA TYR A 864 5.28 27.79 -7.44
C TYR A 864 4.47 28.31 -8.63
N TYR A 865 5.07 28.36 -9.81
CA TYR A 865 4.39 28.82 -11.03
C TYR A 865 3.25 27.89 -11.44
N SER A 866 3.39 26.58 -11.19
CA SER A 866 2.31 25.60 -11.43
C SER A 866 1.13 25.81 -10.48
N PHE A 867 1.38 26.21 -9.23
CA PHE A 867 0.34 26.59 -8.28
C PHE A 867 -0.38 27.87 -8.72
N GLY A 868 0.37 28.90 -9.11
CA GLY A 868 -0.19 30.13 -9.69
C GLY A 868 -1.09 29.84 -10.90
N LEU A 869 -0.61 29.05 -11.87
CA LEU A 869 -1.43 28.63 -13.02
C LEU A 869 -2.71 27.89 -12.62
N LEU A 870 -2.65 27.00 -11.61
CA LEU A 870 -3.83 26.30 -11.12
C LEU A 870 -4.86 27.29 -10.55
N VAL A 871 -4.41 28.27 -9.77
CA VAL A 871 -5.28 29.29 -9.18
C VAL A 871 -5.87 30.18 -10.28
N ASP A 872 -5.04 30.83 -11.09
CA ASP A 872 -5.45 31.77 -12.15
C ASP A 872 -6.46 31.18 -13.14
N GLU A 873 -6.34 29.88 -13.46
CA GLU A 873 -7.10 29.26 -14.55
C GLU A 873 -8.30 28.43 -14.08
N LEU A 874 -8.29 27.92 -12.84
CA LEU A 874 -9.31 26.99 -12.32
C LEU A 874 -10.04 27.48 -11.06
N ILE A 875 -9.51 28.47 -10.34
CA ILE A 875 -10.07 28.94 -9.07
C ILE A 875 -10.61 30.39 -9.22
N PRO A 876 -11.82 30.71 -8.74
CA PRO A 876 -12.79 29.81 -8.13
C PRO A 876 -13.58 29.00 -9.18
N PHE A 877 -13.91 27.75 -8.83
CA PHE A 877 -14.81 26.90 -9.61
C PHE A 877 -16.20 26.75 -8.99
N SER A 878 -17.20 26.62 -9.85
CA SER A 878 -18.57 26.27 -9.48
C SER A 878 -18.83 24.75 -9.54
N ASN A 879 -18.08 24.01 -10.38
CA ASN A 879 -18.22 22.55 -10.49
C ASN A 879 -16.97 21.88 -11.09
N VAL A 880 -16.65 20.66 -10.62
CA VAL A 880 -15.64 19.77 -11.24
C VAL A 880 -16.26 18.42 -11.61
N ALA A 881 -16.27 18.11 -12.90
CA ALA A 881 -16.71 16.82 -13.41
C ALA A 881 -15.50 15.91 -13.67
N LYS A 882 -15.32 14.86 -12.86
CA LYS A 882 -14.41 13.75 -13.12
C LYS A 882 -14.97 12.89 -14.26
N LEU A 883 -14.41 13.04 -15.46
CA LEU A 883 -14.86 12.35 -16.68
C LEU A 883 -14.15 11.00 -16.88
N ALA A 884 -12.91 10.90 -16.44
CA ALA A 884 -12.14 9.65 -16.34
C ALA A 884 -11.13 9.76 -15.20
N SER A 885 -10.92 8.66 -14.47
CA SER A 885 -9.88 8.56 -13.45
C SER A 885 -9.44 7.11 -13.33
N SER A 886 -8.14 6.87 -13.40
CA SER A 886 -7.57 5.52 -13.37
C SER A 886 -6.10 5.56 -12.90
N PRO A 887 -5.67 4.68 -11.98
CA PRO A 887 -4.26 4.50 -11.65
C PRO A 887 -3.44 4.12 -12.90
N GLY A 888 -2.44 4.93 -13.27
CA GLY A 888 -1.63 4.77 -14.51
C GLY A 888 -2.40 4.91 -15.83
N GLY A 889 -3.72 4.99 -15.78
CA GLY A 889 -4.61 5.15 -16.92
C GLY A 889 -4.87 6.60 -17.30
N LYS A 890 -5.92 6.80 -18.10
CA LYS A 890 -6.38 8.12 -18.53
C LYS A 890 -7.11 8.86 -17.40
N ASN A 891 -6.69 10.09 -17.13
CA ASN A 891 -7.27 10.96 -16.11
C ASN A 891 -7.77 12.25 -16.79
N VAL A 892 -9.07 12.56 -16.67
CA VAL A 892 -9.75 13.69 -17.34
C VAL A 892 -10.71 14.36 -16.37
N TYR A 893 -10.50 15.65 -16.13
CA TYR A 893 -11.32 16.47 -15.24
C TYR A 893 -11.75 17.73 -15.98
N ARG A 894 -13.06 18.04 -15.97
CA ARG A 894 -13.62 19.24 -16.57
C ARG A 894 -14.12 20.18 -15.48
N PHE A 895 -13.54 21.37 -15.45
CA PHE A 895 -13.95 22.45 -14.56
C PHE A 895 -14.97 23.34 -15.23
N THR A 896 -15.87 23.89 -14.41
CA THR A 896 -16.65 25.08 -14.73
C THR A 896 -16.28 26.13 -13.69
N THR A 897 -15.62 27.20 -14.12
CA THR A 897 -15.25 28.34 -13.27
C THR A 897 -16.50 29.11 -12.81
N GLU A 898 -16.40 30.00 -11.83
CA GLU A 898 -17.56 30.80 -11.39
C GLU A 898 -18.10 31.75 -12.48
N ASP A 899 -17.24 32.23 -13.39
CA ASP A 899 -17.65 33.03 -14.55
C ASP A 899 -18.32 32.20 -15.68
N GLY A 900 -18.36 30.87 -15.51
CA GLY A 900 -18.95 29.92 -16.44
C GLY A 900 -18.04 29.42 -17.56
N ALA A 901 -16.75 29.81 -17.59
CA ALA A 901 -15.80 29.22 -18.54
C ALA A 901 -15.63 27.71 -18.28
N THR A 902 -15.33 26.96 -19.34
CA THR A 902 -15.10 25.51 -19.27
C THR A 902 -13.64 25.21 -19.54
N LYS A 903 -12.97 24.59 -18.57
CA LYS A 903 -11.56 24.19 -18.66
C LYS A 903 -11.46 22.66 -18.56
N VAL A 904 -10.43 22.07 -19.15
CA VAL A 904 -10.17 20.62 -19.02
C VAL A 904 -8.72 20.38 -18.62
N VAL A 905 -8.52 19.55 -17.60
CA VAL A 905 -7.19 19.03 -17.23
C VAL A 905 -7.15 17.54 -17.59
N VAL A 906 -6.10 17.12 -18.30
CA VAL A 906 -5.95 15.72 -18.75
C VAL A 906 -4.49 15.25 -18.70
N TRP A 907 -4.30 13.99 -18.29
CA TRP A 907 -3.00 13.30 -18.25
C TRP A 907 -3.15 11.77 -18.27
N GLY A 908 -1.99 11.08 -18.22
CA GLY A 908 -1.87 9.64 -18.13
C GLY A 908 -1.64 9.00 -19.51
N SER A 909 -2.18 7.80 -19.71
CA SER A 909 -1.93 6.99 -20.91
C SER A 909 -3.03 7.09 -21.99
N GLY A 910 -2.64 6.80 -23.24
CA GLY A 910 -3.53 6.79 -24.40
C GLY A 910 -3.72 8.17 -25.05
N THR A 911 -4.92 8.45 -25.55
CA THR A 911 -5.23 9.67 -26.30
C THR A 911 -6.48 10.40 -25.79
N PHE A 912 -6.54 11.71 -26.03
CA PHE A 912 -7.70 12.56 -25.71
C PHE A 912 -8.13 13.37 -26.94
N THR A 913 -9.44 13.43 -27.20
CA THR A 913 -9.99 14.25 -28.30
C THR A 913 -10.46 15.59 -27.73
N VAL A 914 -9.90 16.69 -28.25
CA VAL A 914 -10.23 18.05 -27.83
C VAL A 914 -11.72 18.32 -28.06
N PRO A 915 -12.51 18.67 -27.02
CA PRO A 915 -13.94 18.87 -27.16
C PRO A 915 -14.28 20.22 -27.82
N PRO A 916 -15.52 20.40 -28.30
CA PRO A 916 -16.00 21.71 -28.77
C PRO A 916 -15.87 22.80 -27.70
N GLY A 917 -15.57 24.03 -28.13
CA GLY A 917 -15.37 25.19 -27.25
C GLY A 917 -13.91 25.43 -26.87
N ILE A 918 -13.09 24.38 -26.79
CA ILE A 918 -11.67 24.46 -26.46
C ILE A 918 -10.85 24.87 -27.70
N SER A 919 -9.88 25.76 -27.50
CA SER A 919 -9.05 26.37 -28.55
C SER A 919 -7.56 26.52 -28.20
N GLN A 920 -7.20 26.36 -26.93
CA GLN A 920 -5.82 26.43 -26.45
C GLN A 920 -5.49 25.29 -25.48
N MET A 921 -4.20 24.96 -25.38
CA MET A 921 -3.67 24.12 -24.30
C MET A 921 -2.30 24.61 -23.83
N THR A 922 -1.93 24.30 -22.60
CA THR A 922 -0.57 24.44 -22.08
C THR A 922 -0.15 23.21 -21.27
N SER A 923 1.16 22.94 -21.23
CA SER A 923 1.76 22.12 -20.17
C SER A 923 1.55 22.81 -18.83
N VAL A 924 1.28 22.04 -17.77
CA VAL A 924 1.24 22.59 -16.40
C VAL A 924 2.62 22.75 -15.76
N VAL A 925 3.67 22.22 -16.39
CA VAL A 925 5.07 22.49 -16.01
C VAL A 925 5.53 23.76 -16.75
N PRO A 926 6.07 24.77 -16.05
CA PRO A 926 6.49 26.04 -16.64
C PRO A 926 7.77 25.93 -17.47
N ASN A 927 8.01 26.97 -18.26
CA ASN A 927 9.31 27.27 -18.87
C ASN A 927 10.34 27.67 -17.80
N PRO A 928 11.66 27.69 -18.12
CA PRO A 928 12.70 28.08 -17.18
C PRO A 928 12.62 29.51 -16.62
N ASP A 929 11.78 30.37 -17.19
CA ASP A 929 11.49 31.73 -16.72
C ASP A 929 10.18 31.85 -15.93
N GLY A 930 9.54 30.72 -15.59
CA GLY A 930 8.25 30.65 -14.92
C GLY A 930 7.03 30.82 -15.84
N SER A 931 7.22 31.15 -17.13
CA SER A 931 6.12 31.37 -18.07
C SER A 931 5.49 30.08 -18.60
N PHE A 932 4.28 30.18 -19.17
CA PHE A 932 3.58 29.06 -19.81
C PHE A 932 3.40 29.29 -21.32
N SER A 933 3.70 28.27 -22.13
CA SER A 933 3.59 28.33 -23.59
C SER A 933 2.29 27.74 -24.10
N TRP A 934 1.29 28.60 -24.23
CA TRP A 934 -0.01 28.27 -24.82
C TRP A 934 0.09 27.91 -26.31
N GLN A 935 -0.49 26.78 -26.68
CA GLN A 935 -0.55 26.26 -28.04
C GLN A 935 -2.00 26.23 -28.52
N THR A 936 -2.25 26.67 -29.76
CA THR A 936 -3.58 26.53 -30.37
C THR A 936 -3.90 25.06 -30.62
N VAL A 937 -5.10 24.65 -30.19
CA VAL A 937 -5.70 23.36 -30.53
C VAL A 937 -7.02 23.56 -31.28
N THR A 938 -7.51 22.50 -31.92
CA THR A 938 -8.79 22.54 -32.64
C THR A 938 -9.75 21.46 -32.11
N PRO A 939 -11.06 21.72 -32.00
CA PRO A 939 -12.04 20.68 -31.67
C PRO A 939 -11.94 19.48 -32.61
N GLY A 940 -11.89 18.27 -32.04
CA GLY A 940 -11.65 17.03 -32.78
C GLY A 940 -10.17 16.66 -32.96
N GLN A 941 -9.22 17.54 -32.62
CA GLN A 941 -7.81 17.20 -32.55
C GLN A 941 -7.58 16.10 -31.52
N THR A 942 -6.74 15.13 -31.85
CA THR A 942 -6.32 14.07 -30.93
C THR A 942 -4.97 14.43 -30.31
N LEU A 943 -4.90 14.45 -28.99
CA LEU A 943 -3.69 14.62 -28.20
C LEU A 943 -3.22 13.24 -27.72
N THR A 944 -1.92 12.98 -27.79
CA THR A 944 -1.29 11.87 -27.07
C THR A 944 -1.06 12.32 -25.63
N LEU A 945 -1.46 11.50 -24.66
CA LEU A 945 -1.31 11.80 -23.25
C LEU A 945 0.06 11.35 -22.72
N SER A 946 0.48 12.00 -21.64
CA SER A 946 1.65 11.65 -20.84
C SER A 946 1.32 11.85 -19.36
N ASP A 947 2.19 11.42 -18.46
CA ASP A 947 2.01 11.68 -17.03
C ASP A 947 2.09 13.16 -16.67
N VAL A 948 2.66 14.04 -17.51
CA VAL A 948 2.60 15.49 -17.30
C VAL A 948 1.22 16.01 -17.72
N PRO A 949 0.45 16.65 -16.82
CA PRO A 949 -0.84 17.21 -17.19
C PRO A 949 -0.74 18.34 -18.20
N VAL A 950 -1.77 18.42 -19.03
CA VAL A 950 -2.07 19.59 -19.85
C VAL A 950 -3.40 20.19 -19.43
N LEU A 951 -3.42 21.52 -19.36
CA LEU A 951 -4.60 22.34 -19.16
C LEU A 951 -5.10 22.80 -20.53
N LEU A 952 -6.42 22.76 -20.76
CA LEU A 952 -7.07 23.20 -21.99
C LEU A 952 -8.18 24.22 -21.70
N GLN A 953 -8.35 25.19 -22.61
CA GLN A 953 -9.37 26.25 -22.57
C GLN A 953 -9.87 26.66 -23.96
#